data_AF-X6IXL3-F1
#
_entry.id   AF-X6IXL3-F1
#
_cell.length_a   1.000
_cell.length_b   1.000
_cell.length_c   1.000
_cell.angle_alpha   90.00
_cell.angle_beta   90.00
_cell.angle_gamma   90.00
#
_symmetry.space_group_name_H-M   'P 1'
#
loop_
_entity.id
_entity.type
_entity.pdbx_description
1 polymer ?
#
loop_
_entity_poly.entity_id
_entity_poly.type
_entity_poly.pdbx_seq_one_letter_code
_entity_poly.pdbx_strand_id
1 'polypeptide(L)'
;MKKLAAIAALSASTLGLSAAPSFADYTLNILHFNDWHSRIEGNNKYESTCSAEEETKGECIGGAGRLVTAIAQERKKLEGQNVLLLNAGDSFQGSLFYITYKGTAEEEFLNQIKPDAVTLGNHEFDDGESALVPYLDKAKFPIVSANVVPNDKSGAAGKIKPSIVLEVGGQKIGIVGAVTNDTPELASPGPNITIEDDVKSITAEVEKLKAQGVNKIIAVTHIGYRRERDVIAKIPGIDVVVGGHSHSLLSNTDPKAEGPYPTMVDNPDGSKVPVVQAASYSKYLGEFKVVFDDNGNVKEASGDPIFLDKSITPDRAVLARIKELGAPIEALKNKEVAETTEAIDGSRESCRTKECAMGNLVSDAILDRVKGQGVEIVVSNGGGLRASIDKGTVTMGEVLTVLPFQNTLATFQISGKDLVAGLENGVSQVEDGGGRFPQVAGLKYSFDKSVAPNAGRVKSVEVMQNGTWAPINPDKDYLVATNNYVRQGGDGYKVFAEKAKNAYDYGPGLEQVVADYLAAHRPYTPKLDGRITEVAATVAAAPAAEPAKPAEPAPAPAEPAKPAEAAPAEPAMPALPAGSGDITTTPPTVPAETAPATPAPAEPAKPAEAAPAPAKPADAAPAEASHVIVAGDTYWDLAKKAYGDGAKWKVISEANKGYEPRRLPVGATLTIPAK
;
A
#
# COMPACT_ATOMS: atom_id res chain seq x y z
N MET A 1 28.97 90.59 -4.99
CA MET A 1 28.96 89.30 -5.72
C MET A 1 29.84 88.24 -5.01
N LYS A 2 29.52 87.82 -3.77
CA LYS A 2 30.31 86.78 -3.05
C LYS A 2 29.49 85.92 -2.05
N LYS A 3 28.16 85.89 -2.14
CA LYS A 3 27.32 85.11 -1.19
C LYS A 3 26.23 84.23 -1.81
N LEU A 4 26.23 84.05 -3.14
CA LEU A 4 25.23 83.21 -3.85
C LEU A 4 25.79 81.89 -4.40
N ALA A 5 27.10 81.64 -4.30
CA ALA A 5 27.72 80.43 -4.84
C ALA A 5 27.84 79.26 -3.84
N ALA A 6 27.60 79.48 -2.54
CA ALA A 6 27.81 78.47 -1.50
C ALA A 6 26.57 77.60 -1.19
N ILE A 7 25.37 78.00 -1.64
CA ILE A 7 24.13 77.24 -1.39
C ILE A 7 23.81 76.29 -2.55
N ALA A 8 24.36 76.52 -3.75
CA ALA A 8 24.22 75.62 -4.89
C ALA A 8 25.13 74.37 -4.80
N ALA A 9 26.15 74.38 -3.94
CA ALA A 9 27.08 73.26 -3.78
C ALA A 9 26.67 72.25 -2.68
N LEU A 10 25.64 72.55 -1.87
CA LEU A 10 25.12 71.63 -0.85
C LEU A 10 23.84 70.89 -1.26
N SER A 11 23.30 71.19 -2.46
CA SER A 11 22.07 70.56 -2.98
C SER A 11 22.35 69.49 -4.05
N ALA A 12 23.63 69.19 -4.32
CA ALA A 12 24.06 68.27 -5.38
C ALA A 12 24.76 66.99 -4.86
N SER A 13 24.64 66.68 -3.57
CA SER A 13 25.24 65.46 -2.96
C SER A 13 24.21 64.53 -2.32
N THR A 14 22.92 64.72 -2.57
CA THR A 14 21.83 63.85 -2.07
C THR A 14 21.07 63.08 -3.16
N LEU A 15 21.50 63.15 -4.43
CA LEU A 15 21.02 62.27 -5.49
C LEU A 15 22.15 61.35 -5.95
N GLY A 16 22.08 60.07 -5.57
CA GLY A 16 23.01 59.05 -6.09
C GLY A 16 23.14 57.74 -5.32
N LEU A 17 22.54 57.60 -4.12
CA LEU A 17 22.24 56.27 -3.55
C LEU A 17 20.76 55.95 -3.72
N SER A 18 20.26 56.04 -4.95
CA SER A 18 19.22 55.10 -5.35
C SER A 18 19.92 53.74 -5.38
N ALA A 19 19.74 52.94 -4.34
CA ALA A 19 19.98 51.51 -4.44
C ALA A 19 19.20 51.05 -5.65
N ALA A 20 19.88 50.80 -6.77
CA ALA A 20 19.30 49.97 -7.80
C ALA A 20 18.84 48.72 -7.06
N PRO A 21 17.56 48.30 -7.17
CA PRO A 21 17.17 47.02 -6.62
C PRO A 21 18.17 46.01 -7.16
N SER A 22 18.97 45.44 -6.25
CA SER A 22 19.85 44.33 -6.59
C SER A 22 18.91 43.18 -6.87
N PHE A 23 18.49 43.06 -8.13
CA PHE A 23 17.69 41.95 -8.65
C PHE A 23 18.52 40.69 -8.46
N ALA A 24 18.20 39.93 -7.43
CA ALA A 24 18.95 38.75 -7.03
C ALA A 24 17.98 37.56 -7.06
N ASP A 25 18.26 36.62 -7.96
CA ASP A 25 17.52 35.36 -8.03
C ASP A 25 17.45 34.72 -6.61
N TYR A 26 16.27 34.27 -6.22
CA TYR A 26 16.09 33.57 -4.95
C TYR A 26 16.29 32.07 -5.15
N THR A 27 17.32 31.52 -4.52
CA THR A 27 17.59 30.08 -4.55
C THR A 27 17.01 29.40 -3.31
N LEU A 28 16.27 28.32 -3.50
CA LEU A 28 15.75 27.46 -2.44
C LEU A 28 16.18 26.01 -2.70
N ASN A 29 16.78 25.38 -1.70
CA ASN A 29 17.07 23.95 -1.71
C ASN A 29 15.94 23.21 -1.01
N ILE A 30 15.47 22.13 -1.62
CA ILE A 30 14.40 21.29 -1.09
C ILE A 30 14.93 19.88 -0.96
N LEU A 31 14.99 19.42 0.29
CA LEU A 31 15.14 18.03 0.65
C LEU A 31 13.74 17.43 0.80
N HIS A 32 13.52 16.23 0.28
CA HIS A 32 12.22 15.57 0.45
C HIS A 32 12.30 14.06 0.46
N PHE A 33 11.28 13.45 1.05
CA PHE A 33 11.06 12.01 1.01
C PHE A 33 9.55 11.73 1.10
N ASN A 34 9.14 10.58 0.60
CA ASN A 34 7.75 10.17 0.48
C ASN A 34 7.66 8.66 0.68
N ASP A 35 6.46 8.15 0.98
CA ASP A 35 6.16 6.72 1.02
C ASP A 35 7.14 5.95 1.93
N TRP A 36 7.38 6.50 3.13
CA TRP A 36 8.34 5.92 4.05
C TRP A 36 7.86 4.56 4.57
N HIS A 37 6.54 4.36 4.67
CA HIS A 37 5.88 3.10 5.01
C HIS A 37 6.55 2.34 6.16
N SER A 38 6.71 3.04 7.29
CA SER A 38 7.22 2.43 8.52
C SER A 38 8.56 1.71 8.34
N ARG A 39 9.35 2.05 7.32
CA ARG A 39 10.72 1.54 7.11
C ARG A 39 11.69 2.25 8.04
N ILE A 40 11.42 2.09 9.33
CA ILE A 40 12.20 2.58 10.46
C ILE A 40 13.54 1.84 10.48
N GLU A 41 13.47 0.51 10.34
CA GLU A 41 14.64 -0.33 10.08
C GLU A 41 15.11 -0.17 8.63
N GLY A 42 16.40 -0.46 8.38
CA GLY A 42 16.93 -0.50 7.02
C GLY A 42 16.28 -1.62 6.21
N ASN A 43 16.25 -1.47 4.89
CA ASN A 43 15.74 -2.46 3.95
C ASN A 43 16.87 -3.21 3.27
N ASN A 44 16.62 -4.44 2.83
CA ASN A 44 17.51 -5.15 1.91
C ASN A 44 17.08 -4.94 0.45
N LYS A 45 17.77 -5.60 -0.49
CA LYS A 45 17.47 -5.51 -1.94
C LYS A 45 16.08 -6.03 -2.35
N TYR A 46 15.35 -6.68 -1.44
CA TYR A 46 13.99 -7.16 -1.63
C TYR A 46 12.95 -6.25 -0.96
N GLU A 47 13.38 -5.08 -0.46
CA GLU A 47 12.51 -4.12 0.23
C GLU A 47 11.89 -4.67 1.53
N SER A 48 12.55 -5.67 2.12
CA SER A 48 12.20 -6.24 3.42
C SER A 48 13.16 -5.73 4.50
N THR A 49 12.76 -5.83 5.78
CA THR A 49 13.62 -5.52 6.92
C THR A 49 14.98 -6.20 6.77
N CYS A 50 16.03 -5.38 6.82
CA CYS A 50 17.40 -5.84 6.67
C CYS A 50 17.90 -6.48 7.96
N SER A 51 18.52 -7.65 7.83
CA SER A 51 19.14 -8.35 8.96
C SER A 51 20.47 -7.70 9.37
N ALA A 52 20.89 -7.98 10.60
CA ALA A 52 22.22 -7.57 11.09
C ALA A 52 23.39 -8.16 10.25
N GLU A 53 23.18 -9.34 9.65
CA GLU A 53 24.15 -9.96 8.76
C GLU A 53 24.28 -9.20 7.44
N GLU A 54 23.15 -8.85 6.82
CA GLU A 54 23.11 -8.00 5.61
C GLU A 54 23.70 -6.61 5.89
N GLU A 55 23.46 -6.03 7.06
CA GLU A 55 24.04 -4.75 7.47
C GLU A 55 25.57 -4.85 7.57
N THR A 56 26.09 -5.94 8.14
CA THR A 56 27.54 -6.21 8.22
C THR A 56 28.16 -6.36 6.82
N LYS A 57 27.41 -6.92 5.87
CA LYS A 57 27.83 -7.04 4.46
C LYS A 57 27.68 -5.73 3.67
N GLY A 58 27.06 -4.71 4.25
CA GLY A 58 26.76 -3.44 3.57
C GLY A 58 25.69 -3.59 2.48
N GLU A 59 24.75 -4.52 2.67
CA GLU A 59 23.65 -4.82 1.75
C GLU A 59 22.36 -4.07 2.11
N CYS A 60 22.33 -3.40 3.27
CA CYS A 60 21.18 -2.60 3.71
C CYS A 60 21.18 -1.19 3.12
N ILE A 61 19.96 -0.68 2.92
CA ILE A 61 19.67 0.65 2.41
C ILE A 61 18.57 1.32 3.24
N GLY A 62 18.53 2.65 3.24
CA GLY A 62 17.50 3.43 3.94
C GLY A 62 17.43 3.17 5.45
N GLY A 63 16.22 3.28 6.00
CA GLY A 63 15.96 3.24 7.44
C GLY A 63 16.10 4.62 8.08
N ALA A 64 15.44 4.82 9.23
CA ALA A 64 15.50 6.08 9.97
C ALA A 64 16.95 6.50 10.28
N GLY A 65 17.81 5.52 10.60
CA GLY A 65 19.21 5.76 10.93
C GLY A 65 20.01 6.40 9.80
N ARG A 66 19.89 5.89 8.56
CA ARG A 66 20.58 6.49 7.40
C ARG A 66 19.92 7.79 6.99
N LEU A 67 18.58 7.85 7.02
CA LEU A 67 17.83 9.05 6.64
C LEU A 67 18.18 10.24 7.53
N VAL A 68 18.23 10.06 8.86
CA VAL A 68 18.64 11.09 9.81
C VAL A 68 20.08 11.56 9.54
N THR A 69 21.00 10.63 9.31
CA THR A 69 22.39 10.98 8.96
C THR A 69 22.47 11.78 7.66
N ALA A 70 21.81 11.31 6.59
CA ALA A 70 21.82 11.93 5.28
C ALA A 70 21.29 13.37 5.33
N ILE A 71 20.13 13.56 5.97
CA ILE A 71 19.52 14.89 6.14
C ILE A 71 20.44 15.81 6.95
N ALA A 72 21.08 15.32 8.01
CA ALA A 72 22.02 16.11 8.79
C ALA A 72 23.27 16.51 7.97
N GLN A 73 23.77 15.62 7.12
CA GLN A 73 24.89 15.89 6.22
C GLN A 73 24.51 16.93 5.17
N GLU A 74 23.36 16.80 4.51
CA GLU A 74 22.91 17.77 3.50
C GLU A 74 22.61 19.14 4.12
N ARG A 75 21.91 19.19 5.26
CA ARG A 75 21.68 20.45 5.99
C ARG A 75 22.99 21.16 6.34
N LYS A 76 24.04 20.40 6.70
CA LYS A 76 25.37 20.95 6.97
C LYS A 76 26.07 21.47 5.71
N LYS A 77 25.97 20.76 4.58
CA LYS A 77 26.53 21.24 3.29
C LYS A 77 25.83 22.52 2.81
N LEU A 78 24.54 22.66 3.12
CA LEU A 78 23.71 23.79 2.75
C LEU A 78 23.66 24.88 3.85
N GLU A 79 24.56 24.85 4.82
CA GLU A 79 24.63 25.86 5.89
C GLU A 79 24.79 27.27 5.31
N GLY A 80 23.98 28.21 5.79
CA GLY A 80 23.92 29.59 5.27
C GLY A 80 23.09 29.77 4.00
N GLN A 81 22.47 28.71 3.47
CA GLN A 81 21.54 28.77 2.34
C GLN A 81 20.09 28.61 2.80
N ASN A 82 19.16 28.80 1.86
CA ASN A 82 17.73 28.55 2.08
C ASN A 82 17.45 27.07 1.85
N VAL A 83 16.91 26.39 2.87
CA VAL A 83 16.64 24.95 2.83
C VAL A 83 15.28 24.66 3.44
N LEU A 84 14.50 23.79 2.80
CA LEU A 84 13.32 23.15 3.35
C LEU A 84 13.47 21.63 3.30
N LEU A 85 12.93 20.94 4.30
CA LEU A 85 12.75 19.50 4.32
C LEU A 85 11.26 19.17 4.32
N LEU A 86 10.78 18.46 3.32
CA LEU A 86 9.37 18.13 3.14
C LEU A 86 9.14 16.62 3.19
N ASN A 87 8.03 16.19 3.79
CA ASN A 87 7.55 14.81 3.67
C ASN A 87 6.22 14.77 2.92
N ALA A 88 6.14 13.96 1.87
CA ALA A 88 4.96 13.89 1.01
C ALA A 88 3.99 12.76 1.39
N GLY A 89 3.87 12.39 2.67
CA GLY A 89 2.88 11.43 3.17
C GLY A 89 3.29 9.96 3.12
N ASP A 90 2.40 9.08 3.58
CA ASP A 90 2.57 7.63 3.74
C ASP A 90 3.81 7.28 4.58
N SER A 91 3.87 7.85 5.77
CA SER A 91 4.78 7.36 6.81
C SER A 91 4.25 6.10 7.49
N PHE A 92 2.93 5.92 7.50
CA PHE A 92 2.24 4.77 8.09
C PHE A 92 2.28 3.52 7.21
N GLN A 93 1.91 2.39 7.83
CA GLN A 93 1.80 1.05 7.24
C GLN A 93 3.13 0.48 6.72
N GLY A 94 3.24 -0.84 6.53
CA GLY A 94 4.35 -1.46 5.78
C GLY A 94 5.42 -2.15 6.62
N SER A 95 5.34 -2.08 7.95
CA SER A 95 6.20 -2.88 8.83
C SER A 95 5.51 -3.24 10.15
N LEU A 96 6.12 -4.17 10.89
CA LEU A 96 5.66 -4.51 12.23
C LEU A 96 5.73 -3.35 13.21
N PHE A 97 6.55 -2.32 12.96
CA PHE A 97 6.54 -1.11 13.79
C PHE A 97 5.17 -0.45 13.74
N TYR A 98 4.62 -0.23 12.55
CA TYR A 98 3.28 0.34 12.43
C TYR A 98 2.22 -0.55 13.08
N ILE A 99 2.26 -1.86 12.86
CA ILE A 99 1.30 -2.80 13.49
C ILE A 99 1.33 -2.69 15.02
N THR A 100 2.53 -2.49 15.59
CA THR A 100 2.76 -2.46 17.04
C THR A 100 2.43 -1.10 17.65
N TYR A 101 2.89 -0.03 16.99
CA TYR A 101 2.94 1.33 17.54
C TYR A 101 1.90 2.27 16.93
N LYS A 102 1.20 1.85 15.87
CA LYS A 102 0.07 2.58 15.26
C LYS A 102 0.38 4.05 15.00
N GLY A 103 1.53 4.31 14.36
CA GLY A 103 1.97 5.66 13.99
C GLY A 103 2.85 6.36 15.02
N THR A 104 2.92 5.89 16.28
CA THR A 104 3.70 6.60 17.31
C THR A 104 5.21 6.46 17.13
N ALA A 105 5.68 5.34 16.56
CA ALA A 105 7.11 5.18 16.28
C ALA A 105 7.52 6.05 15.09
N GLU A 106 6.69 6.10 14.05
CA GLU A 106 6.85 6.95 12.87
C GLU A 106 6.88 8.43 13.28
N GLU A 107 5.93 8.86 14.12
CA GLU A 107 5.90 10.20 14.72
C GLU A 107 7.19 10.54 15.46
N GLU A 108 7.68 9.63 16.31
CA GLU A 108 8.88 9.86 17.12
C GLU A 108 10.10 10.17 16.23
N PHE A 109 10.31 9.36 15.20
CA PHE A 109 11.43 9.57 14.27
C PHE A 109 11.21 10.77 13.35
N LEU A 110 9.98 11.06 12.89
CA LEU A 110 9.69 12.28 12.15
C LEU A 110 9.95 13.53 13.00
N ASN A 111 9.64 13.51 14.29
CA ASN A 111 9.97 14.57 15.23
C ASN A 111 11.49 14.75 15.42
N GLN A 112 12.27 13.68 15.27
CA GLN A 112 13.73 13.76 15.27
C GLN A 112 14.28 14.30 13.94
N ILE A 113 13.68 13.91 12.81
CA ILE A 113 14.01 14.36 11.45
C ILE A 113 13.71 15.87 11.27
N LYS A 114 12.63 16.35 11.89
CA LYS A 114 12.17 17.75 11.86
C LYS A 114 11.89 18.25 10.43
N PRO A 115 10.91 17.66 9.72
CA PRO A 115 10.44 18.23 8.46
C PRO A 115 9.78 19.60 8.72
N ASP A 116 9.95 20.50 7.77
CA ASP A 116 9.37 21.85 7.77
C ASP A 116 7.88 21.83 7.40
N ALA A 117 7.44 20.81 6.65
CA ALA A 117 6.03 20.48 6.43
C ALA A 117 5.86 19.01 6.05
N VAL A 118 4.71 18.45 6.42
CA VAL A 118 4.29 17.08 6.11
C VAL A 118 2.88 17.12 5.53
N THR A 119 2.64 16.47 4.39
CA THR A 119 1.26 16.17 3.95
C THR A 119 0.83 14.79 4.46
N LEU A 120 -0.48 14.54 4.49
CA LEU A 120 -1.01 13.21 4.75
C LEU A 120 -1.06 12.41 3.45
N GLY A 121 -0.70 11.14 3.53
CA GLY A 121 -0.98 10.11 2.54
C GLY A 121 -2.23 9.30 2.90
N ASN A 122 -2.57 8.32 2.08
CA ASN A 122 -3.74 7.48 2.33
C ASN A 122 -3.53 6.58 3.56
N HIS A 123 -2.32 6.08 3.82
CA HIS A 123 -2.08 5.15 4.92
C HIS A 123 -2.13 5.80 6.30
N GLU A 124 -2.03 7.13 6.40
CA GLU A 124 -2.32 7.84 7.64
C GLU A 124 -3.76 7.61 8.14
N PHE A 125 -4.65 7.10 7.28
CA PHE A 125 -6.05 6.80 7.58
C PHE A 125 -6.35 5.30 7.72
N ASP A 126 -5.35 4.40 7.68
CA ASP A 126 -5.57 2.94 7.70
C ASP A 126 -6.39 2.46 8.91
N ASP A 127 -6.02 2.94 10.10
CA ASP A 127 -6.71 2.68 11.38
C ASP A 127 -7.65 3.85 11.77
N GLY A 128 -7.98 4.71 10.80
CA GLY A 128 -8.82 5.89 10.97
C GLY A 128 -8.32 6.83 12.08
N GLU A 129 -9.25 7.49 12.76
CA GLU A 129 -8.94 8.45 13.82
C GLU A 129 -8.18 7.83 15.02
N SER A 130 -8.22 6.50 15.18
CA SER A 130 -7.59 5.81 16.32
C SER A 130 -6.05 5.84 16.27
N ALA A 131 -5.46 5.87 15.07
CA ALA A 131 -4.03 6.08 14.87
C ALA A 131 -3.71 7.52 14.44
N LEU A 132 -4.55 8.11 13.58
CA LEU A 132 -4.33 9.46 13.06
C LEU A 132 -4.29 10.50 14.19
N VAL A 133 -5.28 10.52 15.08
CA VAL A 133 -5.38 11.59 16.10
C VAL A 133 -4.18 11.59 17.07
N PRO A 134 -3.75 10.44 17.63
CA PRO A 134 -2.53 10.38 18.43
C PRO A 134 -1.26 10.86 17.71
N TYR A 135 -1.14 10.58 16.40
CA TYR A 135 -0.06 11.08 15.57
C TYR A 135 -0.10 12.60 15.43
N LEU A 136 -1.27 13.15 15.09
CA LEU A 136 -1.50 14.59 14.97
C LEU A 136 -1.22 15.34 16.28
N ASP A 137 -1.55 14.73 17.44
CA ASP A 137 -1.35 15.33 18.76
C ASP A 137 0.12 15.47 19.17
N LYS A 138 0.98 14.58 18.67
CA LYS A 138 2.40 14.53 19.04
C LYS A 138 3.33 15.09 17.97
N ALA A 139 2.83 15.32 16.77
CA ALA A 139 3.60 15.94 15.69
C ALA A 139 4.14 17.33 16.11
N LYS A 140 5.44 17.54 15.96
CA LYS A 140 6.14 18.82 16.22
C LYS A 140 6.47 19.58 14.94
N PHE A 141 5.86 19.16 13.84
CA PHE A 141 5.97 19.73 12.51
C PHE A 141 4.55 20.05 12.00
N PRO A 142 4.39 21.04 11.12
CA PRO A 142 3.08 21.37 10.58
C PRO A 142 2.61 20.30 9.59
N ILE A 143 1.36 19.89 9.75
CA ILE A 143 0.69 18.95 8.85
C ILE A 143 -0.27 19.73 7.95
N VAL A 144 -0.09 19.57 6.65
CA VAL A 144 -0.86 20.27 5.61
C VAL A 144 -1.68 19.32 4.75
N SER A 145 -2.96 19.59 4.56
CA SER A 145 -3.80 18.96 3.55
C SER A 145 -5.06 19.78 3.32
N ALA A 146 -5.22 20.33 2.10
CA ALA A 146 -6.32 21.21 1.74
C ALA A 146 -7.64 20.47 1.52
N ASN A 147 -7.58 19.19 1.15
CA ASN A 147 -8.75 18.40 0.83
C ASN A 147 -9.13 17.39 1.92
N VAL A 148 -8.43 17.36 3.05
CA VAL A 148 -8.84 16.60 4.24
C VAL A 148 -9.66 17.52 5.14
N VAL A 149 -10.95 17.21 5.28
CA VAL A 149 -11.91 18.06 6.01
C VAL A 149 -12.53 17.27 7.17
N PRO A 150 -11.95 17.37 8.38
CA PRO A 150 -12.57 16.86 9.59
C PRO A 150 -13.79 17.70 9.98
N ASN A 151 -14.88 17.04 10.38
CA ASN A 151 -16.04 17.72 10.96
C ASN A 151 -15.88 17.94 12.48
N ASP A 152 -16.84 18.62 13.11
CA ASP A 152 -16.79 18.97 14.54
C ASP A 152 -16.74 17.76 15.51
N LYS A 153 -17.03 16.55 15.03
CA LYS A 153 -16.94 15.31 15.83
C LYS A 153 -15.58 14.64 15.73
N SER A 154 -14.75 15.04 14.76
CA SER A 154 -13.43 14.45 14.56
C SER A 154 -12.42 14.99 15.57
N GLY A 155 -11.61 14.10 16.14
CA GLY A 155 -10.44 14.47 16.94
C GLY A 155 -9.30 15.10 16.13
N ALA A 156 -9.39 15.09 14.80
CA ALA A 156 -8.45 15.75 13.89
C ALA A 156 -8.82 17.22 13.60
N ALA A 157 -9.99 17.69 14.04
CA ALA A 157 -10.45 19.05 13.81
C ALA A 157 -9.44 20.08 14.36
N GLY A 158 -9.03 21.02 13.50
CA GLY A 158 -8.06 22.07 13.85
C GLY A 158 -6.58 21.63 13.92
N LYS A 159 -6.28 20.34 13.68
CA LYS A 159 -4.92 19.79 13.72
C LYS A 159 -4.26 19.69 12.34
N ILE A 160 -5.06 19.75 11.28
CA ILE A 160 -4.63 19.72 9.87
C ILE A 160 -4.93 21.09 9.27
N LYS A 161 -3.93 21.72 8.64
CA LYS A 161 -4.10 23.01 7.97
C LYS A 161 -4.19 22.80 6.46
N PRO A 162 -4.99 23.57 5.70
CA PRO A 162 -4.96 23.47 4.24
C PRO A 162 -3.61 23.86 3.64
N SER A 163 -3.04 24.94 4.17
CA SER A 163 -1.72 25.45 3.81
C SER A 163 -1.02 26.12 5.00
N ILE A 164 0.26 26.42 4.81
CA ILE A 164 1.06 27.28 5.69
C ILE A 164 1.89 28.26 4.86
N VAL A 165 2.39 29.31 5.51
CA VAL A 165 3.40 30.21 4.95
C VAL A 165 4.64 30.17 5.83
N LEU A 166 5.78 29.89 5.23
CA LEU A 166 7.09 29.91 5.89
C LEU A 166 7.90 31.11 5.40
N GLU A 167 8.64 31.75 6.29
CA GLU A 167 9.64 32.78 5.91
C GLU A 167 11.02 32.14 5.83
N VAL A 168 11.60 32.12 4.62
CA VAL A 168 12.91 31.51 4.36
C VAL A 168 13.76 32.49 3.57
N GLY A 169 14.87 32.94 4.15
CA GLY A 169 15.75 33.93 3.50
C GLY A 169 15.07 35.26 3.21
N GLY A 170 14.11 35.67 4.04
CA GLY A 170 13.32 36.91 3.87
C GLY A 170 12.25 36.85 2.78
N GLN A 171 11.98 35.66 2.22
CA GLN A 171 10.89 35.42 1.26
C GLN A 171 9.78 34.58 1.90
N LYS A 172 8.54 34.81 1.50
CA LYS A 172 7.38 34.00 1.91
C LYS A 172 7.19 32.83 0.94
N ILE A 173 7.20 31.62 1.48
CA ILE A 173 6.96 30.38 0.74
C ILE A 173 5.65 29.78 1.23
N GLY A 174 4.68 29.67 0.33
CA GLY A 174 3.41 28.98 0.60
C GLY A 174 3.58 27.48 0.40
N ILE A 175 3.02 26.69 1.31
CA ILE A 175 2.99 25.23 1.18
C ILE A 175 1.55 24.79 1.31
N VAL A 176 1.00 24.18 0.26
CA VAL A 176 -0.34 23.60 0.21
C VAL A 176 -0.24 22.07 0.16
N GLY A 177 -1.01 21.39 1.01
CA GLY A 177 -1.03 19.94 1.05
C GLY A 177 -2.23 19.34 0.33
N ALA A 178 -2.17 18.07 -0.05
CA ALA A 178 -3.35 17.29 -0.44
C ALA A 178 -3.06 15.78 -0.45
N VAL A 179 -4.12 14.99 -0.33
CA VAL A 179 -4.10 13.52 -0.43
C VAL A 179 -4.97 13.05 -1.60
N THR A 180 -4.70 11.87 -2.17
CA THR A 180 -5.49 11.29 -3.26
C THR A 180 -6.99 11.24 -2.95
N ASN A 181 -7.83 11.49 -3.96
CA ASN A 181 -9.28 11.37 -3.83
C ASN A 181 -9.75 9.95 -3.54
N ASP A 182 -8.90 8.96 -3.82
CA ASP A 182 -9.22 7.55 -3.66
C ASP A 182 -9.06 7.07 -2.20
N THR A 183 -8.55 7.91 -1.27
CA THR A 183 -8.32 7.53 0.14
C THR A 183 -9.50 6.82 0.82
N PRO A 184 -10.79 7.17 0.62
CA PRO A 184 -11.91 6.42 1.19
C PRO A 184 -12.05 4.97 0.68
N GLU A 185 -11.49 4.65 -0.48
CA GLU A 185 -11.45 3.30 -1.06
C GLU A 185 -10.18 2.56 -0.64
N LEU A 186 -9.08 3.29 -0.49
CA LEU A 186 -7.75 2.74 -0.18
C LEU A 186 -7.52 2.50 1.32
N ALA A 187 -8.16 3.29 2.18
CA ALA A 187 -7.96 3.31 3.63
C ALA A 187 -9.28 3.51 4.39
N SER A 188 -9.21 3.86 5.69
CA SER A 188 -10.38 3.95 6.58
C SER A 188 -10.53 5.32 7.26
N PRO A 189 -10.68 6.44 6.51
CA PRO A 189 -10.80 7.78 7.11
C PRO A 189 -11.99 7.93 8.06
N GLY A 190 -13.00 7.05 7.94
CA GLY A 190 -14.17 7.03 8.81
C GLY A 190 -15.21 8.09 8.46
N PRO A 191 -16.33 8.15 9.21
CA PRO A 191 -17.46 9.00 8.87
C PRO A 191 -17.27 10.49 9.20
N ASN A 192 -16.22 10.84 9.97
CA ASN A 192 -16.02 12.21 10.45
C ASN A 192 -15.00 13.01 9.64
N ILE A 193 -14.30 12.37 8.70
CA ILE A 193 -13.32 13.01 7.83
C ILE A 193 -13.79 12.84 6.38
N THR A 194 -13.96 13.97 5.69
CA THR A 194 -14.27 13.98 4.26
C THR A 194 -13.01 14.25 3.46
N ILE A 195 -12.81 13.49 2.38
CA ILE A 195 -11.77 13.76 1.39
C ILE A 195 -12.43 14.47 0.21
N GLU A 196 -12.17 15.77 0.07
CA GLU A 196 -12.70 16.61 -1.01
C GLU A 196 -11.87 16.48 -2.30
N ASP A 197 -12.38 17.02 -3.40
CA ASP A 197 -11.67 17.10 -4.69
C ASP A 197 -10.32 17.83 -4.53
N ASP A 198 -9.24 17.16 -4.89
CA ASP A 198 -7.87 17.66 -4.69
C ASP A 198 -7.63 18.96 -5.49
N VAL A 199 -7.96 18.98 -6.79
CA VAL A 199 -7.75 20.12 -7.69
C VAL A 199 -8.50 21.35 -7.20
N LYS A 200 -9.79 21.20 -6.88
CA LYS A 200 -10.62 22.30 -6.39
C LYS A 200 -10.08 22.86 -5.07
N SER A 201 -9.69 21.98 -4.16
CA SER A 201 -9.20 22.38 -2.83
C SER A 201 -7.85 23.08 -2.92
N ILE A 202 -6.91 22.52 -3.68
CA ILE A 202 -5.59 23.13 -3.93
C ILE A 202 -5.76 24.47 -4.63
N THR A 203 -6.57 24.56 -5.69
CA THR A 203 -6.80 25.81 -6.44
C THR A 203 -7.34 26.91 -5.52
N ALA A 204 -8.34 26.60 -4.68
CA ALA A 204 -8.91 27.56 -3.75
C ALA A 204 -7.88 28.06 -2.73
N GLU A 205 -6.99 27.18 -2.27
CA GLU A 205 -5.97 27.53 -1.28
C GLU A 205 -4.79 28.31 -1.89
N VAL A 206 -4.38 27.98 -3.11
CA VAL A 206 -3.40 28.76 -3.90
C VAL A 206 -3.86 30.21 -4.05
N GLU A 207 -5.14 30.43 -4.39
CA GLU A 207 -5.67 31.79 -4.51
C GLU A 207 -5.68 32.55 -3.17
N LYS A 208 -5.92 31.86 -2.04
CA LYS A 208 -5.80 32.47 -0.70
C LYS A 208 -4.35 32.85 -0.37
N LEU A 209 -3.38 32.01 -0.72
CA LEU A 209 -1.96 32.29 -0.53
C LEU A 209 -1.51 33.50 -1.36
N LYS A 210 -1.93 33.56 -2.63
CA LYS A 210 -1.66 34.70 -3.52
C LYS A 210 -2.27 36.00 -2.99
N ALA A 211 -3.49 35.95 -2.46
CA ALA A 211 -4.13 37.10 -1.83
C ALA A 211 -3.38 37.61 -0.59
N GLN A 212 -2.55 36.76 0.06
CA GLN A 212 -1.66 37.13 1.16
C GLN A 212 -0.31 37.69 0.69
N GLY A 213 -0.11 37.85 -0.63
CA GLY A 213 1.13 38.31 -1.24
C GLY A 213 2.21 37.24 -1.33
N VAL A 214 1.85 35.96 -1.24
CA VAL A 214 2.76 34.84 -1.50
C VAL A 214 2.86 34.62 -3.00
N ASN A 215 4.09 34.58 -3.54
CA ASN A 215 4.36 34.38 -4.96
C ASN A 215 5.27 33.18 -5.26
N LYS A 216 5.49 32.32 -4.26
CA LYS A 216 6.23 31.06 -4.38
C LYS A 216 5.43 30.00 -3.63
N ILE A 217 4.77 29.11 -4.34
CA ILE A 217 3.85 28.12 -3.77
C ILE A 217 4.29 26.71 -4.17
N ILE A 218 4.52 25.89 -3.13
CA ILE A 218 4.88 24.49 -3.24
C ILE A 218 3.65 23.66 -2.91
N ALA A 219 3.25 22.78 -3.83
CA ALA A 219 2.28 21.73 -3.54
C ALA A 219 3.03 20.50 -3.02
N VAL A 220 2.77 20.10 -1.78
CA VAL A 220 3.29 18.87 -1.19
C VAL A 220 2.15 17.87 -1.13
N THR A 221 2.10 16.93 -2.07
CA THR A 221 0.91 16.10 -2.30
C THR A 221 1.21 14.62 -2.23
N HIS A 222 0.19 13.84 -1.89
CA HIS A 222 0.24 12.39 -1.91
C HIS A 222 -0.82 11.84 -2.87
N ILE A 223 -0.59 12.06 -4.17
CA ILE A 223 -1.63 11.87 -5.21
C ILE A 223 -1.14 10.98 -6.37
N GLY A 224 0.18 10.82 -6.52
CA GLY A 224 0.79 9.95 -7.54
C GLY A 224 1.32 10.75 -8.73
N TYR A 225 2.53 10.38 -9.16
CA TYR A 225 3.37 11.13 -10.09
C TYR A 225 2.66 11.53 -11.39
N ARG A 226 1.85 10.63 -11.98
CA ARG A 226 1.12 10.94 -13.21
C ARG A 226 0.09 12.04 -13.03
N ARG A 227 -0.70 11.99 -11.95
CA ARG A 227 -1.72 13.00 -11.65
C ARG A 227 -1.07 14.30 -11.19
N GLU A 228 0.02 14.21 -10.43
CA GLU A 228 0.85 15.35 -10.04
C GLU A 228 1.40 16.10 -11.27
N ARG A 229 1.95 15.37 -12.24
CA ARG A 229 2.46 15.93 -13.50
C ARG A 229 1.35 16.46 -14.41
N ASP A 230 0.29 15.68 -14.62
CA ASP A 230 -0.66 15.94 -15.68
C ASP A 230 -1.78 16.89 -15.26
N VAL A 231 -2.02 17.03 -13.95
CA VAL A 231 -3.14 17.79 -13.37
C VAL A 231 -2.65 18.83 -12.36
N ILE A 232 -1.97 18.42 -11.29
CA ILE A 232 -1.64 19.33 -10.17
C ILE A 232 -0.64 20.41 -10.61
N ALA A 233 0.44 20.03 -11.31
CA ALA A 233 1.44 20.97 -11.83
C ALA A 233 0.88 21.98 -12.85
N LYS A 234 -0.35 21.79 -13.34
CA LYS A 234 -1.04 22.69 -14.27
C LYS A 234 -2.06 23.61 -13.59
N ILE A 235 -2.18 23.57 -12.27
CA ILE A 235 -2.96 24.54 -11.52
C ILE A 235 -2.19 25.87 -11.55
N PRO A 236 -2.79 26.98 -12.03
CA PRO A 236 -2.11 28.27 -12.12
C PRO A 236 -1.63 28.77 -10.75
N GLY A 237 -0.39 29.24 -10.68
CA GLY A 237 0.23 29.74 -9.45
C GLY A 237 0.84 28.68 -8.52
N ILE A 238 0.87 27.40 -8.92
CA ILE A 238 1.77 26.42 -8.31
C ILE A 238 3.12 26.53 -9.00
N ASP A 239 4.19 26.66 -8.21
CA ASP A 239 5.53 26.80 -8.73
C ASP A 239 6.37 25.52 -8.61
N VAL A 240 6.05 24.65 -7.66
CA VAL A 240 6.77 23.38 -7.41
C VAL A 240 5.78 22.31 -6.94
N VAL A 241 5.94 21.07 -7.40
CA VAL A 241 5.21 19.91 -6.86
C VAL A 241 6.20 18.90 -6.26
N VAL A 242 6.02 18.58 -4.98
CA VAL A 242 6.72 17.52 -4.27
C VAL A 242 5.71 16.42 -3.94
N GLY A 243 5.87 15.27 -4.58
CA GLY A 243 4.85 14.23 -4.64
C GLY A 243 5.12 12.97 -3.81
N GLY A 244 4.15 12.06 -3.82
CA GLY A 244 4.22 10.71 -3.25
C GLY A 244 3.20 9.75 -3.87
N HIS A 245 2.87 8.66 -3.19
CA HIS A 245 1.85 7.65 -3.52
C HIS A 245 2.26 6.60 -4.56
N SER A 246 2.83 7.03 -5.69
CA SER A 246 3.15 6.11 -6.80
C SER A 246 4.51 5.44 -6.71
N HIS A 247 5.28 5.73 -5.66
CA HIS A 247 6.64 5.22 -5.43
C HIS A 247 7.59 5.52 -6.60
N SER A 248 7.34 6.58 -7.36
CA SER A 248 8.06 6.84 -8.60
C SER A 248 9.49 7.27 -8.30
N LEU A 249 10.46 6.48 -8.79
CA LEU A 249 11.84 6.94 -8.87
C LEU A 249 11.97 7.86 -10.09
N LEU A 250 12.25 9.13 -9.83
CA LEU A 250 12.70 10.07 -10.84
C LEU A 250 14.20 10.25 -10.68
N SER A 251 14.95 10.18 -11.78
CA SER A 251 16.40 10.36 -11.74
C SER A 251 16.94 10.79 -13.09
N ASN A 252 18.05 11.54 -13.06
CA ASN A 252 18.80 11.89 -14.26
C ASN A 252 19.87 10.84 -14.61
N THR A 253 20.13 9.88 -13.72
CA THR A 253 21.24 8.93 -13.85
C THR A 253 20.81 7.47 -13.89
N ASP A 254 19.63 7.12 -13.36
CA ASP A 254 19.09 5.76 -13.45
C ASP A 254 18.26 5.55 -14.73
N PRO A 255 18.67 4.66 -15.65
CA PRO A 255 17.91 4.38 -16.88
C PRO A 255 16.56 3.68 -16.63
N LYS A 256 16.29 3.20 -15.41
CA LYS A 256 15.01 2.61 -15.00
C LYS A 256 14.06 3.61 -14.33
N ALA A 257 14.49 4.85 -14.12
CA ALA A 257 13.64 5.89 -13.57
C ALA A 257 12.41 6.15 -14.46
N GLU A 258 11.27 6.46 -13.84
CA GLU A 258 10.02 6.74 -14.57
C GLU A 258 10.07 8.08 -15.30
N GLY A 259 10.98 8.98 -14.91
CA GLY A 259 11.21 10.27 -15.55
C GLY A 259 12.46 11.00 -15.03
N PRO A 260 12.81 12.14 -15.65
CA PRO A 260 13.91 12.98 -15.20
C PRO A 260 13.61 13.63 -13.85
N TYR A 261 14.65 14.09 -13.15
CA TYR A 261 14.52 14.74 -11.85
C TYR A 261 15.10 16.17 -11.88
N PRO A 262 14.30 17.22 -11.67
CA PRO A 262 12.84 17.21 -11.68
C PRO A 262 12.28 16.93 -13.08
N THR A 263 11.04 16.46 -13.13
CA THR A 263 10.27 16.49 -14.38
C THR A 263 9.66 17.87 -14.55
N MET A 264 10.11 18.60 -15.57
CA MET A 264 9.61 19.95 -15.87
C MET A 264 8.29 19.87 -16.66
N VAL A 265 7.24 20.49 -16.12
CA VAL A 265 5.90 20.54 -16.73
C VAL A 265 5.59 21.96 -17.18
N ASP A 266 5.05 22.11 -18.39
CA ASP A 266 4.53 23.40 -18.88
C ASP A 266 3.13 23.64 -18.27
N ASN A 267 2.97 24.77 -17.57
CA ASN A 267 1.70 25.20 -17.01
C ASN A 267 0.93 26.05 -18.05
N PRO A 268 -0.42 25.95 -18.11
CA PRO A 268 -1.23 26.79 -18.99
C PRO A 268 -1.01 28.31 -18.88
N ASP A 269 -0.50 28.80 -17.74
CA ASP A 269 -0.14 30.21 -17.56
C ASP A 269 1.21 30.62 -18.19
N GLY A 270 1.94 29.68 -18.78
CA GLY A 270 3.23 29.88 -19.44
C GLY A 270 4.45 29.66 -18.53
N SER A 271 4.24 29.39 -17.23
CA SER A 271 5.31 29.01 -16.31
C SER A 271 5.74 27.54 -16.48
N LYS A 272 6.88 27.18 -15.88
CA LYS A 272 7.36 25.80 -15.81
C LYS A 272 7.41 25.34 -14.37
N VAL A 273 6.85 24.17 -14.09
CA VAL A 273 6.72 23.61 -12.75
C VAL A 273 7.54 22.33 -12.63
N PRO A 274 8.61 22.29 -11.81
CA PRO A 274 9.28 21.05 -11.46
C PRO A 274 8.39 20.15 -10.61
N VAL A 275 8.29 18.89 -11.02
CA VAL A 275 7.64 17.79 -10.26
C VAL A 275 8.71 16.80 -9.81
N VAL A 276 8.71 16.45 -8.53
CA VAL A 276 9.68 15.53 -7.93
C VAL A 276 9.01 14.44 -7.07
N GLN A 277 9.62 13.25 -7.07
CA GLN A 277 9.40 12.14 -6.14
C GLN A 277 10.73 11.44 -5.86
N ALA A 278 10.86 10.75 -4.73
CA ALA A 278 12.07 10.08 -4.28
C ALA A 278 11.85 8.58 -4.04
N ALA A 279 11.15 7.89 -4.95
CA ALA A 279 10.77 6.49 -4.83
C ALA A 279 9.96 6.21 -3.55
N SER A 280 10.44 5.34 -2.67
CA SER A 280 9.76 4.93 -1.43
C SER A 280 10.75 4.34 -0.42
N TYR A 281 10.26 4.01 0.77
CA TYR A 281 10.94 3.21 1.78
C TYR A 281 12.24 3.81 2.31
N SER A 282 12.40 5.14 2.17
CA SER A 282 13.68 5.84 2.43
C SER A 282 14.87 5.26 1.65
N LYS A 283 14.63 4.61 0.50
CA LYS A 283 15.73 4.19 -0.40
C LYS A 283 16.54 5.38 -0.88
N TYR A 284 15.87 6.53 -1.04
CA TYR A 284 16.46 7.78 -1.46
C TYR A 284 16.05 8.94 -0.55
N LEU A 285 16.93 9.95 -0.46
CA LEU A 285 16.59 11.30 -0.04
C LEU A 285 16.57 12.18 -1.29
N GLY A 286 15.42 12.74 -1.65
CA GLY A 286 15.34 13.70 -2.74
C GLY A 286 16.08 14.99 -2.38
N GLU A 287 16.91 15.49 -3.29
CA GLU A 287 17.60 16.77 -3.16
C GLU A 287 17.47 17.53 -4.47
N PHE A 288 16.87 18.72 -4.46
CA PHE A 288 16.94 19.61 -5.61
C PHE A 288 16.99 21.08 -5.19
N LYS A 289 17.54 21.87 -6.10
CA LYS A 289 17.62 23.32 -6.02
C LYS A 289 16.65 23.90 -7.03
N VAL A 290 15.85 24.87 -6.60
CA VAL A 290 15.00 25.69 -7.46
C VAL A 290 15.39 27.16 -7.34
N VAL A 291 15.50 27.83 -8.48
CA VAL A 291 15.87 29.24 -8.60
C VAL A 291 14.66 30.01 -9.11
N PHE A 292 14.25 31.00 -8.35
CA PHE A 292 13.12 31.87 -8.66
C PHE A 292 13.60 33.24 -9.12
N ASP A 293 12.90 33.83 -10.10
CA ASP A 293 13.05 35.23 -10.45
C ASP A 293 12.36 36.16 -9.41
N ASP A 294 12.50 37.47 -9.60
CA ASP A 294 11.92 38.47 -8.69
C ASP A 294 10.37 38.46 -8.66
N ASN A 295 9.74 37.95 -9.73
CA ASN A 295 8.29 37.81 -9.79
C ASN A 295 7.80 36.53 -9.08
N GLY A 296 8.72 35.63 -8.72
CA GLY A 296 8.42 34.34 -8.10
C GLY A 296 8.29 33.20 -9.09
N ASN A 297 8.61 33.40 -10.39
CA ASN A 297 8.56 32.32 -11.37
C ASN A 297 9.81 31.45 -11.28
N VAL A 298 9.66 30.14 -11.53
CA VAL A 298 10.80 29.23 -11.65
C VAL A 298 11.62 29.53 -12.90
N LYS A 299 12.91 29.82 -12.69
CA LYS A 299 13.92 30.07 -13.73
C LYS A 299 14.73 28.81 -14.03
N GLU A 300 15.12 28.09 -12.99
CA GLU A 300 15.91 26.85 -13.09
C GLU A 300 15.50 25.90 -11.96
N ALA A 301 15.47 24.59 -12.24
CA ALA A 301 15.40 23.57 -11.21
C ALA A 301 16.32 22.39 -11.59
N SER A 302 17.15 21.93 -10.65
CA SER A 302 18.14 20.88 -10.88
C SER A 302 18.46 20.10 -9.60
N GLY A 303 18.75 18.80 -9.73
CA GLY A 303 19.06 17.90 -8.62
C GLY A 303 19.08 16.43 -9.04
N ASP A 304 19.17 15.51 -8.07
CA ASP A 304 18.92 14.06 -8.24
C ASP A 304 18.70 13.47 -6.83
N PRO A 305 17.93 12.37 -6.65
CA PRO A 305 17.82 11.73 -5.34
C PRO A 305 19.12 11.03 -4.91
N ILE A 306 19.47 11.16 -3.63
CA ILE A 306 20.63 10.51 -3.01
C ILE A 306 20.24 9.11 -2.57
N PHE A 307 20.87 8.07 -3.14
CA PHE A 307 20.65 6.69 -2.71
C PHE A 307 21.26 6.41 -1.33
N LEU A 308 20.46 5.93 -0.38
CA LEU A 308 20.86 5.78 1.02
C LEU A 308 21.45 4.39 1.29
N ASP A 309 22.67 4.13 0.81
CA ASP A 309 23.34 2.84 0.95
C ASP A 309 24.37 2.79 2.09
N LYS A 310 25.31 1.83 2.03
CA LYS A 310 26.41 1.68 3.00
C LYS A 310 27.38 2.87 3.07
N SER A 311 27.37 3.79 2.09
CA SER A 311 28.17 5.01 2.15
C SER A 311 27.68 5.97 3.23
N ILE A 312 26.43 5.83 3.68
CA ILE A 312 25.83 6.63 4.75
C ILE A 312 25.83 5.80 6.02
N THR A 313 26.65 6.22 6.99
CA THR A 313 26.70 5.57 8.31
C THR A 313 25.41 5.88 9.09
N PRO A 314 24.62 4.88 9.50
CA PRO A 314 23.40 5.14 10.26
C PRO A 314 23.70 5.81 11.61
N ASP A 315 22.82 6.71 12.05
CA ASP A 315 22.96 7.36 13.36
C ASP A 315 22.87 6.34 14.51
N ARG A 316 23.88 6.33 15.38
CA ARG A 316 23.99 5.34 16.46
C ARG A 316 22.90 5.46 17.53
N ALA A 317 22.44 6.68 17.83
CA ALA A 317 21.38 6.88 18.81
C ALA A 317 20.02 6.43 18.23
N VAL A 318 19.79 6.71 16.94
CA VAL A 318 18.62 6.20 16.21
C VAL A 318 18.62 4.67 16.20
N LEU A 319 19.73 4.02 15.84
CA LEU A 319 19.82 2.54 15.85
C LEU A 319 19.55 1.95 17.24
N ALA A 320 20.07 2.58 18.30
CA ALA A 320 19.81 2.13 19.67
C ALA A 320 18.31 2.23 20.02
N ARG A 321 17.65 3.31 19.59
CA ARG A 321 16.22 3.50 19.81
C ARG A 321 15.36 2.52 19.01
N ILE A 322 15.72 2.26 17.75
CA ILE A 322 15.06 1.23 16.92
C ILE A 322 15.14 -0.12 17.61
N LYS A 323 16.31 -0.51 18.12
CA LYS A 323 16.48 -1.79 18.84
C LYS A 323 15.60 -1.89 20.09
N GLU A 324 15.47 -0.80 20.84
CA GLU A 324 14.59 -0.74 22.02
C GLU A 324 13.12 -0.94 21.63
N LEU A 325 12.66 -0.24 20.59
CA LEU A 325 11.32 -0.36 20.03
C LEU A 325 11.08 -1.73 19.34
N GLY A 326 12.14 -2.42 18.91
CA GLY A 326 12.02 -3.77 18.36
C GLY A 326 11.69 -4.84 19.40
N ALA A 327 12.00 -4.63 20.68
CA ALA A 327 11.83 -5.68 21.70
C ALA A 327 10.36 -6.10 21.91
N PRO A 328 9.37 -5.19 21.99
CA PRO A 328 7.95 -5.58 22.02
C PRO A 328 7.46 -6.24 20.74
N ILE A 329 8.07 -5.92 19.60
CA ILE A 329 7.74 -6.52 18.30
C ILE A 329 8.12 -8.00 18.29
N GLU A 330 9.25 -8.37 18.87
CA GLU A 330 9.62 -9.78 19.07
C GLU A 330 8.62 -10.53 19.94
N ALA A 331 8.02 -9.87 20.94
CA ALA A 331 6.93 -10.45 21.72
C ALA A 331 5.67 -10.64 20.87
N LEU A 332 5.35 -9.70 19.97
CA LEU A 332 4.22 -9.83 19.04
C LEU A 332 4.38 -10.97 18.04
N LYS A 333 5.61 -11.27 17.60
CA LYS A 333 5.86 -12.49 16.80
C LYS A 333 5.43 -13.76 17.53
N ASN A 334 5.46 -13.77 18.86
CA ASN A 334 5.00 -14.91 19.66
C ASN A 334 3.48 -14.88 19.95
N LYS A 335 2.76 -13.84 19.52
CA LYS A 335 1.32 -13.73 19.73
C LYS A 335 0.59 -14.77 18.89
N GLU A 336 -0.32 -15.51 19.53
CA GLU A 336 -1.25 -16.39 18.85
C GLU A 336 -2.22 -15.60 17.96
N VAL A 337 -2.29 -16.00 16.70
CA VAL A 337 -3.19 -15.48 15.67
C VAL A 337 -4.42 -16.38 15.57
N ALA A 338 -4.22 -17.69 15.52
CA ALA A 338 -5.28 -18.69 15.39
C ALA A 338 -4.82 -20.07 15.87
N GLU A 339 -5.65 -21.07 15.63
CA GLU A 339 -5.29 -22.48 15.73
C GLU A 339 -5.63 -23.15 14.39
N THR A 340 -4.81 -24.09 13.92
CA THR A 340 -5.10 -24.90 12.73
C THR A 340 -5.30 -26.37 13.09
N THR A 341 -6.33 -27.01 12.52
CA THR A 341 -6.71 -28.39 12.84
C THR A 341 -5.74 -29.43 12.27
N GLU A 342 -4.99 -29.05 11.22
CA GLU A 342 -3.98 -29.84 10.52
C GLU A 342 -2.79 -28.96 10.11
N ALA A 343 -1.69 -29.57 9.67
CA ALA A 343 -0.54 -28.82 9.16
C ALA A 343 -0.90 -28.14 7.82
N ILE A 344 -0.47 -26.89 7.65
CA ILE A 344 -0.62 -26.13 6.41
C ILE A 344 0.66 -26.27 5.60
N ASP A 345 0.67 -27.17 4.62
CA ASP A 345 1.81 -27.37 3.72
C ASP A 345 2.03 -26.12 2.84
N GLY A 346 3.19 -25.48 3.05
CA GLY A 346 3.72 -24.36 2.28
C GLY A 346 5.10 -24.64 1.68
N SER A 347 5.46 -25.92 1.53
CA SER A 347 6.77 -26.34 1.03
C SER A 347 7.00 -25.94 -0.43
N ARG A 348 8.27 -25.78 -0.80
CA ARG A 348 8.65 -25.50 -2.19
C ARG A 348 8.18 -26.60 -3.13
N GLU A 349 8.27 -27.85 -2.67
CA GLU A 349 7.98 -29.07 -3.41
C GLU A 349 6.50 -29.16 -3.80
N SER A 350 5.59 -28.59 -3.00
CA SER A 350 4.16 -28.54 -3.31
C SER A 350 3.74 -27.23 -3.97
N CYS A 351 3.94 -26.10 -3.31
CA CYS A 351 3.38 -24.80 -3.73
C CYS A 351 3.94 -24.27 -5.04
N ARG A 352 5.04 -24.85 -5.56
CA ARG A 352 5.63 -24.48 -6.85
C ARG A 352 5.36 -25.46 -7.97
N THR A 353 4.61 -26.53 -7.70
CA THR A 353 4.41 -27.62 -8.68
C THR A 353 2.96 -28.07 -8.83
N LYS A 354 2.09 -27.76 -7.85
CA LYS A 354 0.68 -28.15 -7.76
C LYS A 354 -0.10 -27.25 -6.79
N GLU A 355 -1.40 -27.50 -6.67
CA GLU A 355 -2.21 -26.92 -5.59
C GLU A 355 -1.61 -27.28 -4.21
N CYS A 356 -1.49 -26.30 -3.33
CA CYS A 356 -1.02 -26.52 -1.96
C CYS A 356 -1.90 -25.83 -0.93
N ALA A 357 -1.90 -26.33 0.31
CA ALA A 357 -2.75 -25.84 1.37
C ALA A 357 -2.45 -24.38 1.75
N MET A 358 -1.17 -23.99 1.78
CA MET A 358 -0.76 -22.61 2.01
C MET A 358 -1.19 -21.68 0.87
N GLY A 359 -1.12 -22.16 -0.37
CA GLY A 359 -1.54 -21.42 -1.56
C GLY A 359 -3.03 -21.09 -1.53
N ASN A 360 -3.85 -22.06 -1.12
CA ASN A 360 -5.28 -21.87 -0.90
C ASN A 360 -5.54 -20.89 0.24
N LEU A 361 -4.88 -21.06 1.40
CA LEU A 361 -5.02 -20.15 2.54
C LEU A 361 -4.74 -18.70 2.15
N VAL A 362 -3.56 -18.44 1.57
CA VAL A 362 -3.15 -17.07 1.22
C VAL A 362 -4.05 -16.48 0.13
N SER A 363 -4.40 -17.25 -0.89
CA SER A 363 -5.26 -16.76 -1.98
C SER A 363 -6.69 -16.51 -1.51
N ASP A 364 -7.23 -17.37 -0.64
CA ASP A 364 -8.56 -17.19 -0.04
C ASP A 364 -8.57 -15.99 0.92
N ALA A 365 -7.51 -15.78 1.71
CA ALA A 365 -7.38 -14.62 2.59
C ALA A 365 -7.34 -13.30 1.81
N ILE A 366 -6.57 -13.25 0.72
CA ILE A 366 -6.55 -12.10 -0.19
C ILE A 366 -7.94 -11.86 -0.75
N LEU A 367 -8.60 -12.90 -1.30
CA LEU A 367 -9.93 -12.75 -1.90
C LEU A 367 -10.96 -12.27 -0.87
N ASP A 368 -10.95 -12.83 0.35
CA ASP A 368 -11.86 -12.44 1.42
C ASP A 368 -11.71 -10.96 1.80
N ARG A 369 -10.47 -10.47 1.85
CA ARG A 369 -10.15 -9.08 2.18
C ARG A 369 -10.70 -8.09 1.16
N VAL A 370 -10.66 -8.42 -0.13
CA VAL A 370 -11.01 -7.48 -1.22
C VAL A 370 -12.31 -7.79 -1.98
N LYS A 371 -13.03 -8.87 -1.64
CA LYS A 371 -14.32 -9.19 -2.28
C LYS A 371 -15.34 -8.04 -2.26
N GLY A 372 -15.31 -7.20 -1.22
CA GLY A 372 -16.19 -6.03 -1.10
C GLY A 372 -15.92 -4.93 -2.13
N GLN A 373 -14.73 -4.93 -2.73
CA GLN A 373 -14.34 -4.01 -3.81
C GLN A 373 -14.73 -4.55 -5.20
N GLY A 374 -15.37 -5.73 -5.27
CA GLY A 374 -15.72 -6.39 -6.52
C GLY A 374 -14.58 -7.21 -7.14
N VAL A 375 -13.48 -7.45 -6.42
CA VAL A 375 -12.42 -8.36 -6.85
C VAL A 375 -12.97 -9.79 -6.85
N GLU A 376 -12.82 -10.50 -7.97
CA GLU A 376 -13.35 -11.85 -8.14
C GLU A 376 -12.26 -12.93 -8.21
N ILE A 377 -11.02 -12.55 -8.53
CA ILE A 377 -9.94 -13.50 -8.85
C ILE A 377 -8.68 -13.12 -8.08
N VAL A 378 -7.97 -14.12 -7.56
CA VAL A 378 -6.62 -13.98 -6.99
C VAL A 378 -5.63 -14.86 -7.71
N VAL A 379 -4.42 -14.33 -7.93
CA VAL A 379 -3.24 -15.09 -8.38
C VAL A 379 -2.09 -14.81 -7.42
N SER A 380 -1.51 -15.85 -6.82
CA SER A 380 -0.38 -15.75 -5.89
C SER A 380 0.76 -16.66 -6.36
N ASN A 381 1.98 -16.14 -6.50
CA ASN A 381 3.12 -16.97 -6.89
C ASN A 381 3.59 -17.85 -5.72
N GLY A 382 3.79 -19.16 -5.96
CA GLY A 382 4.27 -20.10 -4.95
C GLY A 382 5.67 -19.79 -4.40
N GLY A 383 6.46 -18.96 -5.10
CA GLY A 383 7.76 -18.45 -4.69
C GLY A 383 7.70 -17.49 -3.50
N GLY A 384 6.56 -16.80 -3.34
CA GLY A 384 6.25 -15.91 -2.23
C GLY A 384 5.90 -16.64 -0.93
N LEU A 385 5.58 -17.94 -1.00
CA LEU A 385 5.24 -18.79 0.14
C LEU A 385 6.50 -19.54 0.59
N ARG A 386 6.93 -19.31 1.84
CA ARG A 386 8.29 -19.65 2.27
C ARG A 386 8.40 -20.72 3.34
N ALA A 387 7.30 -21.05 4.00
CA ALA A 387 7.29 -22.03 5.07
C ALA A 387 5.93 -22.74 5.17
N SER A 388 5.95 -23.90 5.81
CA SER A 388 4.75 -24.58 6.30
C SER A 388 4.43 -24.11 7.73
N ILE A 389 3.19 -24.31 8.15
CA ILE A 389 2.76 -24.11 9.55
C ILE A 389 2.30 -25.46 10.10
N ASP A 390 2.80 -25.83 11.28
CA ASP A 390 2.43 -27.09 11.91
C ASP A 390 1.00 -27.07 12.45
N LYS A 391 0.46 -28.25 12.75
CA LYS A 391 -0.83 -28.36 13.41
C LYS A 391 -0.80 -27.69 14.80
N GLY A 392 -1.86 -26.97 15.15
CA GLY A 392 -2.04 -26.38 16.48
C GLY A 392 -2.02 -24.86 16.45
N THR A 393 -1.52 -24.24 17.52
CA THR A 393 -1.43 -22.78 17.65
C THR A 393 -0.60 -22.19 16.52
N VAL A 394 -1.12 -21.17 15.86
CA VAL A 394 -0.43 -20.38 14.83
C VAL A 394 -0.10 -19.02 15.40
N THR A 395 1.17 -18.64 15.32
CA THR A 395 1.68 -17.35 15.81
C THR A 395 1.89 -16.35 14.67
N MET A 396 1.99 -15.07 15.00
CA MET A 396 2.30 -14.03 14.00
C MET A 396 3.69 -14.25 13.38
N GLY A 397 4.65 -14.74 14.16
CA GLY A 397 5.99 -15.09 13.71
C GLY A 397 5.97 -16.16 12.63
N GLU A 398 5.09 -17.16 12.75
CA GLU A 398 4.90 -18.17 11.72
C GLU A 398 4.29 -17.57 10.44
N VAL A 399 3.26 -16.71 10.55
CA VAL A 399 2.69 -16.00 9.39
C VAL A 399 3.76 -15.17 8.66
N LEU A 400 4.59 -14.44 9.41
CA LEU A 400 5.72 -13.69 8.87
C LEU A 400 6.79 -14.58 8.24
N THR A 401 7.01 -15.77 8.79
CA THR A 401 7.96 -16.76 8.23
C THR A 401 7.45 -17.30 6.89
N VAL A 402 6.14 -17.44 6.72
CA VAL A 402 5.50 -17.80 5.44
C VAL A 402 5.62 -16.67 4.42
N LEU A 403 5.41 -15.42 4.84
CA LEU A 403 5.35 -14.22 3.99
C LEU A 403 6.44 -13.19 4.35
N PRO A 404 7.73 -13.51 4.21
CA PRO A 404 8.81 -12.70 4.79
C PRO A 404 9.16 -11.45 3.97
N PHE A 405 8.57 -11.28 2.79
CA PHE A 405 8.96 -10.22 1.86
C PHE A 405 8.28 -8.88 2.14
N GLN A 406 7.35 -8.83 3.11
CA GLN A 406 6.53 -7.64 3.40
C GLN A 406 5.85 -7.10 2.14
N ASN A 407 5.41 -8.03 1.27
CA ASN A 407 4.62 -7.70 0.10
C ASN A 407 3.26 -7.15 0.54
N THR A 408 2.77 -6.18 -0.21
CA THR A 408 1.43 -5.62 -0.05
C THR A 408 0.44 -6.31 -0.98
N LEU A 409 -0.83 -6.29 -0.59
CA LEU A 409 -1.94 -6.66 -1.46
C LEU A 409 -2.04 -5.66 -2.62
N ALA A 410 -2.05 -6.17 -3.85
CA ALA A 410 -2.25 -5.36 -5.06
C ALA A 410 -3.55 -5.76 -5.77
N THR A 411 -4.25 -4.78 -6.34
CA THR A 411 -5.45 -4.99 -7.19
C THR A 411 -5.25 -4.33 -8.54
N PHE A 412 -5.84 -4.90 -9.60
CA PHE A 412 -5.75 -4.36 -10.95
C PHE A 412 -6.81 -4.96 -11.87
N GLN A 413 -7.13 -4.26 -12.95
CA GLN A 413 -7.97 -4.77 -14.03
C GLN A 413 -7.10 -5.33 -15.16
N ILE A 414 -7.46 -6.49 -15.70
CA ILE A 414 -6.75 -7.09 -16.83
C ILE A 414 -7.69 -7.91 -17.72
N SER A 415 -7.40 -7.98 -19.02
CA SER A 415 -8.21 -8.78 -19.95
C SER A 415 -8.06 -10.28 -19.70
N GLY A 416 -9.09 -11.07 -19.98
CA GLY A 416 -9.07 -12.52 -19.78
C GLY A 416 -7.94 -13.20 -20.54
N LYS A 417 -7.64 -12.78 -21.77
CA LYS A 417 -6.50 -13.31 -22.54
C LYS A 417 -5.15 -13.06 -21.87
N ASP A 418 -4.98 -11.88 -21.27
CA ASP A 418 -3.73 -11.47 -20.63
C ASP A 418 -3.58 -12.14 -19.25
N LEU A 419 -4.70 -12.42 -18.56
CA LEU A 419 -4.72 -13.27 -17.37
C LEU A 419 -4.29 -14.71 -17.69
N VAL A 420 -4.81 -15.30 -18.78
CA VAL A 420 -4.38 -16.63 -19.24
C VAL A 420 -2.90 -16.64 -19.62
N ALA A 421 -2.39 -15.59 -20.27
CA ALA A 421 -0.96 -15.45 -20.56
C ALA A 421 -0.11 -15.39 -19.28
N GLY A 422 -0.64 -14.76 -18.21
CA GLY A 422 -0.03 -14.80 -16.88
C GLY A 422 0.05 -16.22 -16.31
N LEU A 423 -1.03 -17.00 -16.41
CA LEU A 423 -1.06 -18.40 -15.97
C LEU A 423 -0.11 -19.29 -16.80
N GLU A 424 -0.02 -19.07 -18.11
CA GLU A 424 0.95 -19.76 -18.99
C GLU A 424 2.40 -19.48 -18.54
N ASN A 425 2.74 -18.23 -18.23
CA ASN A 425 4.03 -17.92 -17.60
C ASN A 425 4.17 -18.67 -16.28
N GLY A 426 3.14 -18.68 -15.44
CA GLY A 426 3.18 -19.32 -14.14
C GLY A 426 3.52 -20.81 -14.18
N VAL A 427 3.04 -21.55 -15.19
CA VAL A 427 3.33 -22.99 -15.35
C VAL A 427 4.54 -23.29 -16.24
N SER A 428 5.27 -22.26 -16.70
CA SER A 428 6.37 -22.41 -17.66
C SER A 428 7.66 -23.00 -17.09
N GLN A 429 7.84 -22.99 -15.77
CA GLN A 429 9.03 -23.52 -15.06
C GLN A 429 8.64 -24.48 -13.93
N VAL A 430 7.52 -25.19 -14.12
CA VAL A 430 6.97 -26.07 -13.08
C VAL A 430 7.89 -27.26 -12.78
N GLU A 431 8.65 -27.73 -13.78
CA GLU A 431 9.64 -28.80 -13.65
C GLU A 431 10.83 -28.40 -12.78
N ASP A 432 11.22 -27.12 -12.83
CA ASP A 432 12.35 -26.57 -12.07
C ASP A 432 11.95 -26.14 -10.65
N GLY A 433 10.65 -26.25 -10.31
CA GLY A 433 10.09 -25.68 -9.08
C GLY A 433 10.32 -24.17 -9.00
N GLY A 434 10.16 -23.47 -10.14
CA GLY A 434 10.27 -22.02 -10.24
C GLY A 434 9.24 -21.31 -9.34
N GLY A 435 9.60 -20.15 -8.79
CA GLY A 435 8.72 -19.38 -7.88
C GLY A 435 7.38 -18.98 -8.51
N ARG A 436 7.34 -18.92 -9.84
CA ARG A 436 6.23 -18.38 -10.62
C ARG A 436 4.93 -19.19 -10.61
N PHE A 437 4.88 -20.42 -10.07
CA PHE A 437 3.68 -21.25 -10.11
C PHE A 437 2.45 -20.54 -9.48
N PRO A 438 1.31 -20.42 -10.16
CA PRO A 438 0.19 -19.61 -9.70
C PRO A 438 -0.75 -20.41 -8.78
N GLN A 439 -0.71 -20.13 -7.48
CA GLN A 439 -1.81 -20.43 -6.57
C GLN A 439 -2.97 -19.45 -6.84
N VAL A 440 -4.22 -19.87 -6.67
CA VAL A 440 -5.37 -19.07 -7.12
C VAL A 440 -6.55 -19.11 -6.16
N ALA A 441 -7.41 -18.10 -6.21
CA ALA A 441 -8.76 -18.12 -5.62
C ALA A 441 -9.76 -17.43 -6.57
N GLY A 442 -11.03 -17.85 -6.54
CA GLY A 442 -12.05 -17.38 -7.49
C GLY A 442 -11.83 -17.80 -8.96
N LEU A 443 -10.79 -18.60 -9.20
CA LEU A 443 -10.38 -19.13 -10.50
C LEU A 443 -10.00 -20.61 -10.32
N LYS A 444 -10.33 -21.44 -11.32
CA LYS A 444 -9.83 -22.80 -11.49
C LYS A 444 -9.08 -22.92 -12.79
N TYR A 445 -8.01 -23.69 -12.82
CA TYR A 445 -7.36 -24.01 -14.07
C TYR A 445 -6.77 -25.42 -14.10
N SER A 446 -6.61 -25.95 -15.31
CA SER A 446 -5.85 -27.17 -15.55
C SER A 446 -4.66 -26.92 -16.45
N PHE A 447 -3.60 -27.72 -16.32
CA PHE A 447 -2.40 -27.60 -17.12
C PHE A 447 -1.75 -28.95 -17.44
N ASP A 448 -1.03 -29.02 -18.56
CA ASP A 448 -0.37 -30.24 -19.05
C ASP A 448 1.14 -30.01 -19.16
N LYS A 449 1.91 -30.70 -18.31
CA LYS A 449 3.38 -30.59 -18.28
C LYS A 449 4.07 -31.17 -19.52
N SER A 450 3.39 -32.04 -20.27
CA SER A 450 3.95 -32.62 -21.51
C SER A 450 4.03 -31.62 -22.66
N VAL A 451 3.26 -30.53 -22.59
CA VAL A 451 3.34 -29.43 -23.56
C VAL A 451 4.52 -28.53 -23.24
N ALA A 452 5.20 -27.99 -24.25
CA ALA A 452 6.34 -27.11 -24.03
C ALA A 452 5.92 -25.80 -23.32
N PRO A 453 6.80 -25.16 -22.53
CA PRO A 453 6.50 -23.88 -21.88
C PRO A 453 5.98 -22.82 -22.85
N ASN A 454 4.92 -22.11 -22.46
CA ASN A 454 4.25 -21.07 -23.26
C ASN A 454 3.68 -21.57 -24.62
N ALA A 455 3.51 -22.89 -24.81
CA ALA A 455 2.93 -23.49 -26.01
C ALA A 455 1.49 -23.97 -25.79
N GLY A 456 0.74 -23.34 -24.88
CA GLY A 456 -0.62 -23.76 -24.51
C GLY A 456 -0.63 -24.86 -23.45
N ARG A 457 0.18 -24.69 -22.39
CA ARG A 457 0.22 -25.62 -21.25
C ARG A 457 -1.09 -25.58 -20.47
N VAL A 458 -1.70 -24.41 -20.32
CA VAL A 458 -2.98 -24.22 -19.65
C VAL A 458 -4.09 -24.75 -20.57
N LYS A 459 -4.91 -25.68 -20.06
CA LYS A 459 -5.92 -26.42 -20.85
C LYS A 459 -7.33 -25.93 -20.62
N SER A 460 -7.64 -25.52 -19.40
CA SER A 460 -8.91 -24.90 -19.05
C SER A 460 -8.67 -23.82 -18.02
N VAL A 461 -9.47 -22.75 -18.10
CA VAL A 461 -9.55 -21.71 -17.08
C VAL A 461 -11.02 -21.39 -16.88
N GLU A 462 -11.49 -21.53 -15.66
CA GLU A 462 -12.84 -21.21 -15.25
C GLU A 462 -12.79 -20.17 -14.13
N VAL A 463 -13.74 -19.25 -14.15
CA VAL A 463 -13.84 -18.15 -13.18
C VAL A 463 -15.19 -18.24 -12.49
N MET A 464 -15.22 -17.96 -11.19
CA MET A 464 -16.47 -17.93 -10.43
C MET A 464 -17.24 -16.66 -10.79
N GLN A 465 -18.43 -16.79 -11.37
CA GLN A 465 -19.30 -15.68 -11.72
C GLN A 465 -20.71 -15.95 -11.20
N ASN A 466 -21.25 -15.05 -10.38
CA ASN A 466 -22.59 -15.16 -9.80
C ASN A 466 -22.87 -16.52 -9.11
N GLY A 467 -21.86 -17.09 -8.45
CA GLY A 467 -21.95 -18.39 -7.78
C GLY A 467 -21.86 -19.62 -8.70
N THR A 468 -21.53 -19.43 -9.98
CA THR A 468 -21.34 -20.52 -10.96
C THR A 468 -19.97 -20.44 -11.62
N TRP A 469 -19.35 -21.59 -11.87
CA TRP A 469 -18.11 -21.67 -12.64
C TRP A 469 -18.43 -21.52 -14.13
N ALA A 470 -17.74 -20.60 -14.80
CA ALA A 470 -17.87 -20.38 -16.24
C ALA A 470 -16.49 -20.28 -16.90
N PRO A 471 -16.31 -20.74 -18.15
CA PRO A 471 -15.08 -20.55 -18.88
C PRO A 471 -14.67 -19.08 -18.95
N ILE A 472 -13.37 -18.80 -18.85
CA ILE A 472 -12.88 -17.43 -18.95
C ILE A 472 -13.20 -16.85 -20.34
N ASN A 473 -13.82 -15.67 -20.35
CA ASN A 473 -13.97 -14.88 -21.58
C ASN A 473 -12.67 -14.09 -21.86
N PRO A 474 -11.98 -14.31 -23.00
CA PRO A 474 -10.70 -13.65 -23.29
C PRO A 474 -10.80 -12.13 -23.49
N ASP A 475 -11.96 -11.62 -23.90
CA ASP A 475 -12.16 -10.20 -24.24
C ASP A 475 -12.77 -9.39 -23.08
N LYS A 476 -13.17 -10.05 -21.98
CA LYS A 476 -13.67 -9.41 -20.77
C LYS A 476 -12.50 -8.94 -19.90
N ASP A 477 -12.57 -7.72 -19.36
CA ASP A 477 -11.70 -7.28 -18.27
C ASP A 477 -12.19 -7.85 -16.93
N TYR A 478 -11.26 -8.37 -16.13
CA TYR A 478 -11.50 -8.89 -14.78
C TYR A 478 -10.78 -8.03 -13.76
N LEU A 479 -11.39 -7.85 -12.59
CA LEU A 479 -10.74 -7.26 -11.43
C LEU A 479 -10.05 -8.39 -10.63
N VAL A 480 -8.73 -8.30 -10.56
CA VAL A 480 -7.82 -9.33 -10.03
C VAL A 480 -7.04 -8.76 -8.85
N ALA A 481 -6.79 -9.57 -7.83
CA ALA A 481 -5.82 -9.27 -6.78
C ALA A 481 -4.63 -10.23 -6.79
N THR A 482 -3.50 -9.75 -6.30
CA THR A 482 -2.24 -10.47 -6.18
C THR A 482 -1.35 -9.78 -5.14
N ASN A 483 -0.06 -10.09 -5.11
CA ASN A 483 0.93 -9.33 -4.37
C ASN A 483 1.65 -8.32 -5.28
N ASN A 484 2.07 -7.18 -4.71
CA ASN A 484 2.75 -6.11 -5.46
C ASN A 484 3.93 -6.60 -6.30
N TYR A 485 4.75 -7.54 -5.80
CA TYR A 485 5.86 -8.14 -6.55
C TYR A 485 5.41 -8.79 -7.87
N VAL A 486 4.39 -9.65 -7.83
CA VAL A 486 3.84 -10.32 -9.03
C VAL A 486 3.19 -9.31 -9.96
N ARG A 487 2.44 -8.35 -9.42
CA ARG A 487 1.78 -7.32 -10.23
C ARG A 487 2.79 -6.47 -11.00
N GLN A 488 3.92 -6.13 -10.38
CA GLN A 488 5.02 -5.37 -11.00
C GLN A 488 5.89 -6.21 -11.95
N GLY A 489 5.52 -7.46 -12.22
CA GLY A 489 6.17 -8.32 -13.20
C GLY A 489 7.24 -9.24 -12.64
N GLY A 490 7.34 -9.34 -11.31
CA GLY A 490 8.12 -10.34 -10.61
C GLY A 490 7.79 -11.75 -11.11
N ASP A 491 8.74 -12.68 -10.99
CA ASP A 491 8.60 -14.08 -11.44
C ASP A 491 8.20 -14.24 -12.93
N GLY A 492 8.45 -13.22 -13.76
CA GLY A 492 8.16 -13.24 -15.19
C GLY A 492 6.74 -12.82 -15.57
N TYR A 493 5.93 -12.35 -14.62
CA TYR A 493 4.57 -11.84 -14.84
C TYR A 493 4.55 -10.45 -15.54
N LYS A 494 5.43 -10.23 -16.53
CA LYS A 494 5.54 -8.95 -17.27
C LYS A 494 4.22 -8.49 -17.87
N VAL A 495 3.37 -9.43 -18.26
CA VAL A 495 2.01 -9.15 -18.76
C VAL A 495 1.18 -8.37 -17.73
N PHE A 496 1.32 -8.65 -16.43
CA PHE A 496 0.65 -7.87 -15.38
C PHE A 496 1.27 -6.48 -15.25
N ALA A 497 2.59 -6.36 -15.36
CA ALA A 497 3.26 -5.07 -15.32
C ALA A 497 2.82 -4.15 -16.48
N GLU A 498 2.74 -4.70 -17.69
CA GLU A 498 2.55 -3.96 -18.94
C GLU A 498 1.09 -3.77 -19.37
N LYS A 499 0.19 -4.70 -19.00
CA LYS A 499 -1.20 -4.73 -19.49
C LYS A 499 -2.26 -4.45 -18.42
N ALA A 500 -1.87 -4.42 -17.14
CA ALA A 500 -2.78 -4.02 -16.08
C ALA A 500 -3.30 -2.59 -16.30
N LYS A 501 -4.57 -2.39 -16.00
CA LYS A 501 -5.26 -1.10 -15.95
C LYS A 501 -5.68 -0.86 -14.50
N ASN A 502 -5.77 0.40 -14.10
CA ASN A 502 -6.27 0.79 -12.77
C ASN A 502 -5.59 -0.02 -11.65
N ALA A 503 -4.26 -0.12 -11.73
CA ALA A 503 -3.47 -0.87 -10.76
C ALA A 503 -3.32 -0.07 -9.47
N TYR A 504 -3.49 -0.75 -8.34
CA TYR A 504 -3.22 -0.26 -7.01
C TYR A 504 -2.33 -1.27 -6.28
N ASP A 505 -1.11 -0.86 -5.91
CA ASP A 505 -0.06 -1.76 -5.45
C ASP A 505 0.15 -1.68 -3.93
N TYR A 506 -0.54 -0.77 -3.27
CA TYR A 506 -0.20 -0.29 -1.93
C TYR A 506 -1.24 -0.74 -0.89
N GLY A 507 -1.91 -1.88 -1.09
CA GLY A 507 -2.84 -2.41 -0.10
C GLY A 507 -2.14 -2.83 1.20
N PRO A 508 -2.89 -3.38 2.17
CA PRO A 508 -2.32 -3.86 3.43
C PRO A 508 -1.27 -4.95 3.21
N GLY A 509 -0.34 -5.11 4.16
CA GLY A 509 0.64 -6.20 4.17
C GLY A 509 -0.05 -7.57 4.15
N LEU A 510 0.45 -8.49 3.32
CA LEU A 510 -0.16 -9.82 3.17
C LEU A 510 -0.15 -10.62 4.47
N GLU A 511 0.85 -10.42 5.32
CA GLU A 511 0.92 -11.03 6.64
C GLU A 511 -0.28 -10.64 7.50
N GLN A 512 -0.71 -9.37 7.45
CA GLN A 512 -1.87 -8.89 8.18
C GLN A 512 -3.15 -9.47 7.58
N VAL A 513 -3.26 -9.49 6.25
CA VAL A 513 -4.40 -10.07 5.52
C VAL A 513 -4.60 -11.55 5.91
N VAL A 514 -3.52 -12.33 5.95
CA VAL A 514 -3.58 -13.74 6.33
C VAL A 514 -3.86 -13.90 7.82
N ALA A 515 -3.27 -13.07 8.69
CA ALA A 515 -3.51 -13.13 10.12
C ALA A 515 -4.98 -12.83 10.47
N ASP A 516 -5.56 -11.79 9.87
CA ASP A 516 -6.98 -11.43 10.05
C ASP A 516 -7.90 -12.55 9.57
N TYR A 517 -7.60 -13.14 8.41
CA TYR A 517 -8.36 -14.27 7.88
C TYR A 517 -8.29 -15.49 8.81
N LEU A 518 -7.11 -15.87 9.27
CA LEU A 518 -6.92 -16.98 10.22
C LEU A 518 -7.68 -16.73 11.53
N ALA A 519 -7.61 -15.50 12.07
CA ALA A 519 -8.31 -15.12 13.29
C ALA A 519 -9.85 -15.22 13.12
N ALA A 520 -10.37 -14.81 11.97
CA ALA A 520 -11.79 -14.89 11.64
C ALA A 520 -12.28 -16.34 11.43
N HIS A 521 -11.37 -17.28 11.13
CA HIS A 521 -11.67 -18.68 10.81
C HIS A 521 -11.14 -19.67 11.86
N ARG A 522 -11.06 -19.30 13.14
CA ARG A 522 -10.50 -20.16 14.20
C ARG A 522 -11.49 -21.26 14.66
N PRO A 523 -11.07 -22.55 14.76
CA PRO A 523 -9.81 -23.10 14.24
C PRO A 523 -9.88 -23.25 12.71
N TYR A 524 -8.78 -22.91 12.04
CA TYR A 524 -8.67 -23.01 10.60
C TYR A 524 -8.46 -24.47 10.19
N THR A 525 -9.20 -24.94 9.18
CA THR A 525 -8.99 -26.26 8.60
C THR A 525 -8.42 -26.10 7.19
N PRO A 526 -7.15 -26.52 6.96
CA PRO A 526 -6.55 -26.47 5.64
C PRO A 526 -7.33 -27.36 4.66
N LYS A 527 -7.49 -26.92 3.41
CA LYS A 527 -8.22 -27.67 2.38
C LYS A 527 -7.57 -27.57 1.02
N LEU A 528 -7.71 -28.65 0.24
CA LEU A 528 -7.49 -28.67 -1.20
C LEU A 528 -8.85 -28.93 -1.86
N ASP A 529 -9.21 -28.14 -2.86
CA ASP A 529 -10.53 -28.22 -3.52
C ASP A 529 -10.45 -28.46 -5.04
N GLY A 530 -9.26 -28.78 -5.54
CA GLY A 530 -9.03 -29.14 -6.94
C GLY A 530 -9.05 -27.95 -7.87
N ARG A 531 -8.85 -26.73 -7.34
CA ARG A 531 -8.79 -25.51 -8.16
C ARG A 531 -7.58 -25.47 -9.10
N ILE A 532 -6.56 -26.29 -8.87
CA ILE A 532 -5.44 -26.46 -9.80
C ILE A 532 -5.23 -27.94 -10.09
N THR A 533 -5.39 -28.32 -11.37
CA THR A 533 -5.28 -29.74 -11.78
C THR A 533 -4.21 -29.92 -12.86
N GLU A 534 -3.26 -30.83 -12.62
CA GLU A 534 -2.40 -31.33 -13.70
C GLU A 534 -3.15 -32.40 -14.48
N VAL A 535 -3.28 -32.23 -15.80
CA VAL A 535 -3.92 -33.19 -16.70
C VAL A 535 -2.86 -33.86 -17.57
N ALA A 536 -2.92 -35.19 -17.66
CA ALA A 536 -2.14 -35.92 -18.64
C ALA A 536 -2.71 -35.69 -20.04
N ALA A 537 -1.84 -35.65 -21.05
CA ALA A 537 -2.28 -35.68 -22.44
C ALA A 537 -3.25 -36.85 -22.63
N THR A 538 -4.48 -36.56 -23.06
CA THR A 538 -5.39 -37.60 -23.54
C THR A 538 -4.69 -38.29 -24.70
N VAL A 539 -4.18 -39.50 -24.46
CA VAL A 539 -3.62 -40.34 -25.52
C VAL A 539 -4.79 -40.62 -26.46
N ALA A 540 -4.81 -39.94 -27.62
CA ALA A 540 -5.74 -40.27 -28.68
C ALA A 540 -5.58 -41.77 -28.97
N ALA A 541 -6.68 -42.52 -28.87
CA ALA A 541 -6.69 -43.95 -29.11
C ALA A 541 -6.02 -44.23 -30.47
N ALA A 542 -4.90 -44.94 -30.45
CA ALA A 542 -4.24 -45.39 -31.65
C ALA A 542 -5.19 -46.28 -32.46
N PRO A 543 -5.23 -46.17 -33.81
CA PRO A 543 -6.00 -47.09 -34.62
C PRO A 543 -5.45 -48.52 -34.44
N ALA A 544 -6.36 -49.49 -34.48
CA ALA A 544 -6.11 -50.90 -34.24
C ALA A 544 -4.90 -51.45 -35.01
N ALA A 545 -4.09 -52.25 -34.32
CA ALA A 545 -2.89 -52.89 -34.83
C ALA A 545 -3.19 -53.96 -35.90
N GLU A 546 -2.37 -53.99 -36.95
CA GLU A 546 -2.21 -55.14 -37.85
C GLU A 546 -1.31 -56.21 -37.18
N PRO A 547 -1.49 -57.51 -37.48
CA PRO A 547 -0.86 -58.60 -36.74
C PRO A 547 0.62 -58.80 -37.12
N ALA A 548 1.40 -59.15 -36.10
CA ALA A 548 2.86 -59.28 -36.11
C ALA A 548 3.41 -60.44 -36.97
N LYS A 549 4.61 -60.21 -37.52
CA LYS A 549 5.47 -61.24 -38.15
C LYS A 549 6.53 -61.73 -37.13
N PRO A 550 6.95 -63.01 -37.15
CA PRO A 550 7.68 -63.64 -36.04
C PRO A 550 9.12 -63.16 -35.86
N ALA A 551 9.58 -63.19 -34.61
CA ALA A 551 10.89 -62.77 -34.13
C ALA A 551 12.05 -63.69 -34.56
N GLU A 552 13.22 -63.07 -34.75
CA GLU A 552 14.53 -63.72 -34.91
C GLU A 552 15.36 -63.50 -33.60
N PRO A 553 16.20 -64.45 -33.17
CA PRO A 553 16.57 -64.59 -31.76
C PRO A 553 17.75 -63.71 -31.32
N ALA A 554 17.74 -63.37 -30.03
CA ALA A 554 18.75 -62.56 -29.35
C ALA A 554 20.13 -63.25 -29.25
N PRO A 555 21.24 -62.50 -29.28
CA PRO A 555 22.52 -63.00 -28.83
C PRO A 555 22.66 -62.94 -27.29
N ALA A 556 23.43 -63.90 -26.79
CA ALA A 556 23.63 -64.30 -25.39
C ALA A 556 24.44 -63.27 -24.54
N PRO A 557 24.43 -63.42 -23.20
CA PRO A 557 24.92 -62.41 -22.27
C PRO A 557 26.43 -62.49 -22.03
N ALA A 558 27.07 -61.34 -21.85
CA ALA A 558 28.45 -61.24 -21.38
C ALA A 558 28.52 -61.26 -19.83
N GLU A 559 29.47 -62.02 -19.33
CA GLU A 559 29.75 -62.32 -17.92
C GLU A 559 30.36 -61.15 -17.10
N PRO A 560 30.37 -61.25 -15.75
CA PRO A 560 30.55 -60.14 -14.83
C PRO A 560 32.02 -59.86 -14.44
N ALA A 561 32.35 -58.59 -14.22
CA ALA A 561 33.59 -58.17 -13.59
C ALA A 561 33.43 -58.06 -12.06
N LYS A 562 34.42 -58.61 -11.34
CA LYS A 562 34.54 -58.72 -9.87
C LYS A 562 34.87 -57.38 -9.16
N PRO A 563 34.71 -57.31 -7.82
CA PRO A 563 34.76 -56.08 -7.04
C PRO A 563 36.16 -55.80 -6.42
N ALA A 564 36.43 -54.51 -6.21
CA ALA A 564 37.48 -53.93 -5.37
C ALA A 564 36.99 -52.52 -4.99
N GLU A 565 37.23 -51.89 -3.85
CA GLU A 565 37.81 -52.19 -2.54
C GLU A 565 37.43 -50.95 -1.68
N ALA A 566 37.29 -51.09 -0.36
CA ALA A 566 36.76 -50.05 0.52
C ALA A 566 37.85 -49.14 1.14
N ALA A 567 37.41 -47.92 1.51
CA ALA A 567 37.97 -46.95 2.47
C ALA A 567 39.09 -46.01 1.94
N PRO A 568 39.27 -44.79 2.49
CA PRO A 568 38.86 -44.33 3.83
C PRO A 568 38.15 -42.96 3.94
N ALA A 569 37.62 -42.72 5.14
CA ALA A 569 37.04 -41.47 5.61
C ALA A 569 38.09 -40.36 5.80
N GLU A 570 37.64 -39.12 5.66
CA GLU A 570 38.41 -37.89 5.90
C GLU A 570 37.57 -36.90 6.75
N PRO A 571 38.18 -35.88 7.40
CA PRO A 571 38.30 -35.85 8.84
C PRO A 571 37.50 -34.72 9.52
N ALA A 572 37.18 -34.92 10.79
CA ALA A 572 36.66 -33.89 11.67
C ALA A 572 37.74 -32.85 12.02
N MET A 573 37.37 -31.57 11.97
CA MET A 573 38.18 -30.44 12.44
C MET A 573 37.65 -29.88 13.78
N PRO A 574 38.50 -29.16 14.54
CA PRO A 574 38.63 -29.34 15.98
C PRO A 574 37.84 -28.34 16.83
N ALA A 575 37.59 -28.74 18.09
CA ALA A 575 37.13 -27.87 19.17
C ALA A 575 38.28 -27.03 19.77
N LEU A 576 37.96 -25.79 20.16
CA LEU A 576 38.78 -24.86 20.94
C LEU A 576 37.85 -24.07 21.90
N PRO A 577 38.35 -23.52 23.02
CA PRO A 577 38.26 -24.12 24.36
C PRO A 577 37.33 -23.36 25.34
N ALA A 578 37.10 -23.97 26.50
CA ALA A 578 36.37 -23.41 27.64
C ALA A 578 37.21 -22.40 28.46
N GLY A 579 36.56 -21.37 29.03
CA GLY A 579 37.14 -20.56 30.10
C GLY A 579 36.30 -19.36 30.56
N SER A 580 35.90 -19.39 31.84
CA SER A 580 35.32 -18.34 32.73
C SER A 580 33.86 -17.93 32.48
N GLY A 581 32.94 -17.94 33.45
CA GLY A 581 33.01 -18.17 34.90
C GLY A 581 32.06 -17.20 35.61
N ASP A 582 30.97 -17.73 36.15
CA ASP A 582 30.13 -17.23 37.26
C ASP A 582 29.60 -15.78 37.28
N ILE A 583 28.27 -15.64 37.09
CA ILE A 583 27.45 -14.74 37.93
C ILE A 583 26.08 -15.39 38.20
N THR A 584 25.99 -16.02 39.37
CA THR A 584 24.82 -16.26 40.25
C THR A 584 23.39 -16.12 39.68
N THR A 585 22.68 -17.24 39.62
CA THR A 585 21.22 -17.32 39.55
C THR A 585 20.62 -17.31 40.97
N THR A 586 20.09 -16.17 41.40
CA THR A 586 19.07 -16.13 42.46
C THR A 586 18.17 -14.91 42.25
N PRO A 587 16.87 -15.08 41.94
CA PRO A 587 15.94 -13.96 41.88
C PRO A 587 15.51 -13.55 43.29
N PRO A 588 15.42 -12.25 43.62
CA PRO A 588 14.81 -11.79 44.85
C PRO A 588 13.28 -11.92 44.76
N THR A 589 12.70 -12.50 45.82
CA THR A 589 11.27 -12.55 46.12
C THR A 589 10.77 -11.20 46.61
N VAL A 590 9.64 -10.72 46.08
CA VAL A 590 8.88 -9.58 46.62
C VAL A 590 7.45 -10.04 46.93
N PRO A 591 6.84 -9.62 48.06
CA PRO A 591 5.56 -10.17 48.54
C PRO A 591 4.36 -9.64 47.77
N ALA A 592 3.32 -10.48 47.68
CA ALA A 592 2.02 -10.17 47.13
C ALA A 592 1.28 -9.11 47.95
N GLU A 593 0.72 -8.11 47.27
CA GLU A 593 -0.25 -7.17 47.83
C GLU A 593 -1.59 -7.31 47.10
N THR A 594 -2.65 -7.24 47.90
CA THR A 594 -4.04 -7.62 47.65
C THR A 594 -4.79 -6.71 46.67
N ALA A 595 -5.55 -7.32 45.76
CA ALA A 595 -6.52 -6.66 44.89
C ALA A 595 -7.81 -6.29 45.66
N PRO A 596 -8.42 -5.11 45.41
CA PRO A 596 -9.79 -4.82 45.85
C PRO A 596 -10.85 -5.33 44.85
N ALA A 597 -11.97 -5.75 45.42
CA ALA A 597 -13.08 -6.44 44.79
C ALA A 597 -13.94 -5.58 43.84
N THR A 598 -14.48 -6.25 42.83
CA THR A 598 -15.53 -5.82 41.89
C THR A 598 -16.88 -5.64 42.59
N PRO A 599 -17.71 -4.63 42.24
CA PRO A 599 -19.12 -4.62 42.62
C PRO A 599 -19.98 -5.45 41.65
N ALA A 600 -20.90 -6.22 42.22
CA ALA A 600 -21.89 -7.05 41.54
C ALA A 600 -23.10 -6.24 40.99
N PRO A 601 -23.87 -6.80 40.04
CA PRO A 601 -24.83 -6.08 39.20
C PRO A 601 -26.22 -5.92 39.81
N ALA A 602 -26.93 -4.88 39.35
CA ALA A 602 -28.31 -4.57 39.73
C ALA A 602 -29.36 -5.49 39.07
N GLU A 603 -30.44 -5.74 39.82
CA GLU A 603 -31.59 -6.60 39.51
C GLU A 603 -32.43 -6.18 38.27
N PRO A 604 -33.18 -7.12 37.66
CA PRO A 604 -33.99 -6.88 36.47
C PRO A 604 -35.43 -6.46 36.80
N ALA A 605 -35.97 -5.51 36.02
CA ALA A 605 -37.39 -5.19 35.98
C ALA A 605 -38.13 -6.00 34.88
N LYS A 606 -39.34 -6.46 35.19
CA LYS A 606 -40.39 -7.01 34.31
C LYS A 606 -41.72 -6.38 34.75
N PRO A 607 -42.87 -6.52 34.04
CA PRO A 607 -43.17 -6.64 32.60
C PRO A 607 -44.28 -5.64 32.16
N ALA A 608 -44.56 -5.50 30.86
CA ALA A 608 -45.87 -5.05 30.35
C ALA A 608 -46.05 -5.63 28.93
N GLU A 609 -46.89 -6.65 28.72
CA GLU A 609 -48.36 -6.66 28.59
C GLU A 609 -48.80 -6.47 27.12
N ALA A 610 -49.48 -7.49 26.61
CA ALA A 610 -50.01 -7.60 25.26
C ALA A 610 -51.52 -7.36 25.27
N ALA A 611 -52.03 -6.59 24.31
CA ALA A 611 -53.42 -6.59 23.86
C ALA A 611 -53.52 -5.79 22.53
N PRO A 612 -54.64 -5.86 21.77
CA PRO A 612 -55.27 -7.05 21.20
C PRO A 612 -55.52 -6.87 19.67
N ALA A 613 -55.96 -7.92 18.99
CA ALA A 613 -56.43 -7.85 17.59
C ALA A 613 -57.75 -7.06 17.45
N PRO A 614 -58.00 -6.41 16.29
CA PRO A 614 -59.37 -6.22 15.83
C PRO A 614 -59.62 -6.63 14.36
N ALA A 615 -60.71 -7.39 14.21
CA ALA A 615 -61.79 -7.40 13.19
C ALA A 615 -61.55 -7.06 11.69
N LYS A 616 -62.30 -7.78 10.84
CA LYS A 616 -62.61 -7.52 9.42
C LYS A 616 -64.15 -7.47 9.25
N PRO A 617 -64.75 -6.98 8.15
CA PRO A 617 -64.36 -5.93 7.18
C PRO A 617 -65.45 -4.84 6.99
N ALA A 618 -65.08 -3.68 6.47
CA ALA A 618 -65.98 -2.81 5.69
C ALA A 618 -65.17 -2.11 4.57
N ASP A 619 -65.74 -2.05 3.38
CA ASP A 619 -65.12 -1.75 2.08
C ASP A 619 -64.32 -0.44 1.99
N ALA A 620 -63.09 -0.51 1.45
CA ALA A 620 -62.36 0.65 0.91
C ALA A 620 -61.15 0.24 0.03
N ALA A 621 -61.09 0.81 -1.17
CA ALA A 621 -59.94 1.10 -2.06
C ALA A 621 -58.94 -0.03 -2.45
N PRO A 622 -58.32 0.03 -3.65
CA PRO A 622 -57.35 -0.98 -4.09
C PRO A 622 -56.11 -0.95 -3.18
N ALA A 623 -55.73 -2.10 -2.63
CA ALA A 623 -54.68 -2.21 -1.62
C ALA A 623 -53.29 -1.80 -2.16
N GLU A 624 -52.63 -0.89 -1.45
CA GLU A 624 -51.21 -0.56 -1.60
C GLU A 624 -50.36 -1.78 -1.21
N ALA A 625 -49.34 -2.12 -2.01
CA ALA A 625 -48.44 -3.24 -1.71
C ALA A 625 -47.21 -2.71 -0.99
N SER A 626 -46.74 -3.40 0.06
CA SER A 626 -45.49 -3.03 0.75
C SER A 626 -44.33 -3.93 0.32
N HIS A 627 -43.14 -3.38 0.15
CA HIS A 627 -41.91 -4.12 -0.20
C HIS A 627 -40.80 -3.84 0.80
N VAL A 628 -40.22 -4.88 1.39
CA VAL A 628 -39.04 -4.74 2.27
C VAL A 628 -37.79 -4.69 1.40
N ILE A 629 -37.05 -3.59 1.49
CA ILE A 629 -35.84 -3.35 0.70
C ILE A 629 -34.80 -4.42 1.02
N VAL A 630 -34.28 -5.08 -0.01
CA VAL A 630 -33.14 -5.99 0.07
C VAL A 630 -31.92 -5.41 -0.66
N ALA A 631 -30.74 -5.94 -0.37
CA ALA A 631 -29.51 -5.47 -1.01
C ALA A 631 -29.60 -5.61 -2.54
N GLY A 632 -29.34 -4.52 -3.26
CA GLY A 632 -29.44 -4.44 -4.72
C GLY A 632 -30.77 -3.91 -5.26
N ASP A 633 -31.77 -3.65 -4.41
CA ASP A 633 -33.02 -3.04 -4.86
C ASP A 633 -32.82 -1.61 -5.36
N THR A 634 -33.44 -1.30 -6.50
CA THR A 634 -33.56 0.07 -7.03
C THR A 634 -35.03 0.42 -7.22
N TYR A 635 -35.38 1.70 -7.08
CA TYR A 635 -36.75 2.15 -7.40
C TYR A 635 -37.15 1.83 -8.85
N TRP A 636 -36.17 1.76 -9.77
CA TRP A 636 -36.39 1.41 -11.17
C TRP A 636 -36.82 -0.05 -11.33
N ASP A 637 -36.11 -0.99 -10.71
CA ASP A 637 -36.42 -2.41 -10.81
C ASP A 637 -37.70 -2.77 -10.07
N LEU A 638 -37.95 -2.10 -8.92
CA LEU A 638 -39.21 -2.21 -8.19
C LEU A 638 -40.39 -1.67 -9.01
N ALA A 639 -40.22 -0.57 -9.74
CA ALA A 639 -41.26 -0.04 -10.63
C ALA A 639 -41.48 -0.94 -11.86
N LYS A 640 -40.41 -1.52 -12.42
CA LYS A 640 -40.54 -2.50 -13.51
C LYS A 640 -41.29 -3.76 -13.04
N LYS A 641 -41.05 -4.21 -11.82
CA LYS A 641 -41.73 -5.36 -11.20
C LYS A 641 -43.19 -5.07 -10.85
N ALA A 642 -43.48 -3.92 -10.23
CA ALA A 642 -44.82 -3.56 -9.78
C ALA A 642 -45.71 -3.05 -10.92
N TYR A 643 -45.15 -2.23 -11.82
CA TYR A 643 -45.91 -1.53 -12.85
C TYR A 643 -45.71 -2.06 -14.27
N GLY A 644 -44.67 -2.88 -14.50
CA GLY A 644 -44.24 -3.28 -15.84
C GLY A 644 -43.39 -2.22 -16.56
N ASP A 645 -43.12 -1.09 -15.90
CA ASP A 645 -42.43 0.07 -16.47
C ASP A 645 -41.51 0.71 -15.42
N GLY A 646 -40.20 0.65 -15.66
CA GLY A 646 -39.18 1.22 -14.78
C GLY A 646 -39.23 2.75 -14.71
N ALA A 647 -39.77 3.43 -15.74
CA ALA A 647 -39.89 4.89 -15.73
C ALA A 647 -40.86 5.40 -14.65
N LYS A 648 -41.74 4.54 -14.13
CA LYS A 648 -42.66 4.84 -13.03
C LYS A 648 -42.00 4.80 -11.64
N TRP A 649 -40.68 4.71 -11.55
CA TRP A 649 -39.93 4.77 -10.29
C TRP A 649 -40.25 6.01 -9.44
N LYS A 650 -40.58 7.14 -10.08
CA LYS A 650 -40.98 8.38 -9.39
C LYS A 650 -42.26 8.21 -8.57
N VAL A 651 -43.19 7.36 -9.01
CA VAL A 651 -44.44 7.09 -8.29
C VAL A 651 -44.15 6.39 -6.95
N ILE A 652 -43.20 5.44 -6.95
CA ILE A 652 -42.76 4.79 -5.71
C ILE A 652 -41.96 5.76 -4.85
N SER A 653 -41.06 6.54 -5.45
CA SER A 653 -40.26 7.53 -4.71
C SER A 653 -41.12 8.63 -4.05
N GLU A 654 -42.17 9.10 -4.70
CA GLU A 654 -43.08 10.12 -4.16
C GLU A 654 -43.94 9.61 -3.00
N ALA A 655 -44.29 8.32 -3.01
CA ALA A 655 -44.97 7.67 -1.89
C ALA A 655 -44.04 7.41 -0.69
N ASN A 656 -42.72 7.49 -0.89
CA ASN A 656 -41.72 7.16 0.12
C ASN A 656 -40.68 8.27 0.28
N LYS A 657 -41.13 9.52 0.50
CA LYS A 657 -40.27 10.71 0.61
C LYS A 657 -39.22 10.65 1.72
N GLY A 658 -39.32 9.69 2.64
CA GLY A 658 -38.32 9.43 3.68
C GLY A 658 -37.06 8.71 3.20
N TYR A 659 -37.02 8.23 1.95
CA TYR A 659 -35.86 7.55 1.38
C TYR A 659 -35.38 8.25 0.12
N GLU A 660 -34.07 8.47 0.04
CA GLU A 660 -33.46 9.07 -1.14
C GLU A 660 -33.47 8.09 -2.33
N PRO A 661 -33.77 8.55 -3.56
CA PRO A 661 -33.83 7.70 -4.75
C PRO A 661 -32.59 6.83 -5.03
N ARG A 662 -31.42 7.27 -4.54
CA ARG A 662 -30.12 6.60 -4.75
C ARG A 662 -29.62 5.85 -3.51
N ARG A 663 -30.35 5.88 -2.39
CA ARG A 663 -29.99 5.22 -1.14
C ARG A 663 -31.24 4.63 -0.48
N LEU A 664 -31.55 3.40 -0.89
CA LEU A 664 -32.59 2.59 -0.27
C LEU A 664 -31.98 1.76 0.88
N PRO A 665 -32.35 2.02 2.15
CA PRO A 665 -31.81 1.28 3.28
C PRO A 665 -32.40 -0.14 3.36
N VAL A 666 -31.53 -1.15 3.31
CA VAL A 666 -31.91 -2.56 3.41
C VAL A 666 -32.65 -2.82 4.73
N GLY A 667 -33.77 -3.55 4.65
CA GLY A 667 -34.65 -3.87 5.76
C GLY A 667 -35.78 -2.86 6.01
N ALA A 668 -35.74 -1.68 5.38
CA ALA A 668 -36.84 -0.72 5.49
C ALA A 668 -37.97 -1.05 4.50
N THR A 669 -39.20 -0.61 4.79
CA THR A 669 -40.38 -0.97 4.00
C THR A 669 -40.81 0.20 3.11
N LEU A 670 -40.87 -0.05 1.80
CA LEU A 670 -41.43 0.87 0.80
C LEU A 670 -42.92 0.59 0.58
N THR A 671 -43.70 1.67 0.50
CA THR A 671 -45.06 1.65 -0.01
C THR A 671 -45.01 1.66 -1.54
N ILE A 672 -45.63 0.68 -2.18
CA ILE A 672 -45.80 0.61 -3.63
C ILE A 672 -47.27 0.92 -3.91
N PRO A 673 -47.59 2.14 -4.39
CA PRO A 673 -48.94 2.50 -4.79
C PRO A 673 -49.54 1.50 -5.80
N ALA A 674 -50.86 1.31 -5.77
CA ALA A 674 -51.52 0.50 -6.78
C ALA A 674 -51.43 1.17 -8.18
N LYS A 675 -51.54 0.35 -9.24
CA LYS A 675 -51.41 0.75 -10.66
C LYS A 675 -52.38 1.85 -11.10
#